data_AF-Q3AQI8-F1
#
_entry.id   AF-Q3AQI8-F1
#
_cell.length_a   1.000
_cell.length_b   1.000
_cell.length_c   1.000
_cell.angle_alpha   90.00
_cell.angle_beta   90.00
_cell.angle_gamma   90.00
#
_symmetry.space_group_name_H-M   'P 1'
#
loop_
_entity.id
_entity.type
_entity.pdbx_description
1 polymer ?
#
loop_
_entity_poly.entity_id
_entity_poly.type
_entity_poly.pdbx_seq_one_letter_code
_entity_poly.pdbx_strand_id
1 'polypeptide(L)'
;MQKSINIFTPDKITLPLSWVGHIPFAAWLVEILHPQILVELGTHSGNLYFAFCQTVKKNQLLTKCYTVDTWKEAQHSGIYDNNVYNEILAYNSTIYGDFSQLFCMTFDEALTKFENGSIDLLHINGEYTYQAARKDFETWLPKMSNKGIILFHDIMVKEREFGVYRLWEELSSQYGHFEFTHSHGLGVLLTGKNQHPAIESMAQDFQDTQKKKLISGYFEHSGYAIELEYQHQSDATKIHKLSQQLKSQSLQINSLQKHNQSLQHEIQELNKSLVRITNSSSWRLTKPIRKWSKSLRKRFRKIRYFLTGETAENVPKRLTTLCNNWFKPTDKTRILIIDSWIPAPDQDSGSMDTFLTMKALVELGYDITFIPKDLKAKQKYVQLLENEGVRYPDLSKAAISIEEFLKVAGHYFDLVMLYRVDTASSFLAMVKHYAPQAKIVFNTVDLHFLREQRNAELSGSDIMRKNALKTKEHELQLMQQADSTIVLSNVEFDLVKKIKPEVNLELMPFFRMIPGRSAAFHERKNIVFIGGFKHQPNLDAITYFISEIWPKVHLKLHDAKLRIIGSNPPKELYRLVDSDNTIELLGYVANLDPEFNTCKLTVAPLRSGAGIKGKIVTSLSYGVPCVASPIASEGMELIPDKDLLVAKEPDEFANKIIKLYTDEALWNALSDNALTTVEERYSYKAGKKRIGDFLNKLLGSSRHSVWGSEEFLQNNLANETDDTDGKKRIIIELPSFDKGGLEKVVLDSILAFNKNKFHFLIVTPGKLGELSTVATNAGLSVIQLPDINHEAAYERLVIKYRPHASMSHFSHLGYPVFINHHIPNITFIHNVYAFLSEKHKKEIMMYDHAVTRYIAVSPKVACYAEKNLGINQEKITIIPNGLCITEHEERQKRATPALRDDFGLNKNDFVFLNPASYNLHKGHYIMVDALQIVTKKRKDLKILCVGNIVHEPHYHELQQYIISCGLSEHMLMLGYISKIENIMPIVDACIMPSFIEGWSIAMNEAMFYGKPLIMTDTGGASEVIENNDIGILIPNEYGASDLLDRTTLDKLAYKPHHYKISSMVADAMIAFADNHEYWKKAGEKGRKKIYRHYAFKNVVAQYEEIMNQVTEPVTYEPQ
;
A
#
# COMPACT_ATOMS: atom_id res chain seq x y z
N MET A 1 39.35 29.44 34.61
CA MET A 1 38.05 29.84 34.01
C MET A 1 37.20 30.65 35.01
N GLN A 2 37.65 31.84 35.44
CA GLN A 2 36.97 32.65 36.48
C GLN A 2 36.54 34.05 36.02
N LYS A 3 36.51 34.31 34.69
CA LYS A 3 35.69 35.38 34.13
C LYS A 3 34.30 34.80 33.91
N SER A 4 33.27 35.48 34.39
CA SER A 4 31.86 35.17 34.13
C SER A 4 31.63 35.08 32.62
N ILE A 5 31.60 33.87 32.07
CA ILE A 5 31.20 33.63 30.69
C ILE A 5 29.71 33.99 30.65
N ASN A 6 29.41 35.20 30.20
CA ASN A 6 28.05 35.62 29.94
C ASN A 6 27.47 34.66 28.91
N ILE A 7 26.25 34.17 29.16
CA ILE A 7 25.51 33.35 28.21
C ILE A 7 25.45 34.13 26.89
N PHE A 8 26.08 33.58 25.85
CA PHE A 8 26.10 34.20 24.54
C PHE A 8 24.70 34.08 23.93
N THR A 9 24.07 35.21 23.63
CA THR A 9 22.78 35.25 22.92
C THR A 9 23.04 35.61 21.46
N PRO A 10 22.81 34.69 20.51
CA PRO A 10 23.00 34.99 19.09
C PRO A 10 21.97 36.00 18.60
N ASP A 11 22.40 36.96 17.79
CA ASP A 11 21.52 37.99 17.22
C ASP A 11 20.60 37.43 16.13
N LYS A 12 21.01 36.34 15.48
CA LYS A 12 20.26 35.65 14.43
C LYS A 12 20.49 34.15 14.52
N ILE A 13 19.40 33.40 14.42
CA ILE A 13 19.38 31.95 14.24
C ILE A 13 18.49 31.65 13.03
N THR A 14 19.02 30.84 12.11
CA THR A 14 18.33 30.42 10.88
C THR A 14 18.26 28.90 10.85
N LEU A 15 17.20 28.32 10.27
CA LEU A 15 17.13 26.86 10.10
C LEU A 15 18.09 26.41 8.97
N PRO A 16 18.67 25.19 9.05
CA PRO A 16 18.55 24.21 10.13
C PRO A 16 19.35 24.60 11.38
N LEU A 17 18.90 24.12 12.54
CA LEU A 17 19.56 24.36 13.85
C LEU A 17 20.76 23.44 14.10
N SER A 18 21.12 22.58 13.14
CA SER A 18 22.33 21.77 13.18
C SER A 18 23.52 22.65 13.56
N TRP A 19 24.27 22.22 14.58
CA TRP A 19 25.46 22.89 15.12
C TRP A 19 25.23 24.19 15.93
N VAL A 20 23.98 24.66 16.11
CA VAL A 20 23.66 25.80 17.02
C VAL A 20 24.12 25.52 18.45
N GLY A 21 24.07 24.25 18.89
CA GLY A 21 24.59 23.84 20.19
C GLY A 21 26.09 24.07 20.41
N HIS A 22 26.87 24.36 19.36
CA HIS A 22 28.29 24.71 19.45
C HIS A 22 28.55 26.23 19.51
N ILE A 23 27.53 27.08 19.33
CA ILE A 23 27.67 28.55 19.34
C ILE A 23 28.37 29.09 20.60
N PRO A 24 28.04 28.66 21.83
CA PRO A 24 28.72 29.16 23.01
C PRO A 24 30.22 28.85 23.02
N PHE A 25 30.60 27.66 22.51
CA PHE A 25 31.99 27.28 22.38
C PHE A 25 32.70 28.08 21.29
N ALA A 26 32.07 28.23 20.12
CA ALA A 26 32.58 29.04 19.02
C ALA A 26 32.82 30.51 19.42
N ALA A 27 31.89 31.11 20.16
CA ALA A 27 32.04 32.46 20.70
C ALA A 27 33.19 32.54 21.71
N TRP A 28 33.24 31.62 22.67
CA TRP A 28 34.34 31.56 23.63
C TRP A 28 35.71 31.39 22.94
N LEU A 29 35.78 30.56 21.91
CA LEU A 29 37.01 30.28 21.17
C LEU A 29 37.55 31.54 20.48
N VAL A 30 36.70 32.29 19.79
CA VAL A 30 37.09 33.56 19.14
C VAL A 30 37.48 34.64 20.17
N GLU A 31 36.76 34.72 21.29
CA GLU A 31 37.07 35.64 22.39
C GLU A 31 38.44 35.34 23.03
N ILE A 32 38.88 34.09 23.03
CA ILE A 32 40.18 33.71 23.61
C ILE A 32 41.31 33.82 22.59
N LEU A 33 41.06 33.41 21.34
CA LEU A 33 42.12 33.32 20.33
C LEU A 33 42.49 34.68 19.72
N HIS A 34 41.53 35.60 19.64
CA HIS A 34 41.68 36.85 18.87
C HIS A 34 42.33 36.61 17.49
N PRO A 35 41.76 35.74 16.64
CA PRO A 35 42.39 35.36 15.38
C PRO A 35 42.55 36.58 14.46
N GLN A 36 43.66 36.70 13.74
CA GLN A 36 43.81 37.73 12.72
C GLN A 36 42.95 37.42 11.50
N ILE A 37 42.94 36.16 11.07
CA ILE A 37 42.12 35.66 9.97
C ILE A 37 41.36 34.42 10.42
N LEU A 38 40.04 34.47 10.22
CA LEU A 38 39.10 33.37 10.43
C LEU A 38 38.46 33.01 9.10
N VAL A 39 38.48 31.72 8.74
CA VAL A 39 37.85 31.21 7.52
C VAL A 39 36.88 30.08 7.86
N GLU A 40 35.68 30.12 7.28
CA GLU A 40 34.74 29.00 7.29
C GLU A 40 34.51 28.48 5.88
N LEU A 41 34.58 27.16 5.71
CA LEU A 41 34.27 26.45 4.47
C LEU A 41 32.92 25.74 4.63
N GLY A 42 31.97 25.97 3.72
CA GLY A 42 30.65 25.33 3.74
C GLY A 42 29.68 25.94 4.76
N THR A 43 29.40 27.23 4.60
CA THR A 43 28.69 28.06 5.60
C THR A 43 27.18 27.80 5.68
N HIS A 44 26.58 27.18 4.66
CA HIS A 44 25.16 26.77 4.69
C HIS A 44 24.19 27.88 5.16
N SER A 45 23.64 27.81 6.39
CA SER A 45 22.71 28.80 6.98
C SER A 45 23.39 29.95 7.73
N GLY A 46 24.71 29.87 7.93
CA GLY A 46 25.54 30.91 8.53
C GLY A 46 25.47 31.01 10.06
N ASN A 47 24.81 30.08 10.77
CA ASN A 47 24.64 30.18 12.22
C ASN A 47 25.97 30.26 13.00
N LEU A 48 26.92 29.37 12.72
CA LEU A 48 28.22 29.38 13.41
C LEU A 48 29.11 30.53 12.92
N TYR A 49 29.13 30.77 11.60
CA TYR A 49 29.81 31.93 11.00
C TYR A 49 29.41 33.27 11.63
N PHE A 50 28.10 33.49 11.77
CA PHE A 50 27.60 34.73 12.35
C PHE A 50 27.80 34.80 13.86
N ALA A 51 27.87 33.67 14.56
CA ALA A 51 28.32 33.67 15.96
C ALA A 51 29.79 34.10 16.08
N PHE A 52 30.67 33.65 15.18
CA PHE A 52 32.04 34.15 15.10
C PHE A 52 32.07 35.67 14.84
N CYS A 53 31.35 36.13 13.82
CA CYS A 53 31.31 37.56 13.45
C CYS A 53 30.73 38.44 14.56
N GLN A 54 29.66 37.97 15.23
CA GLN A 54 29.07 38.66 16.36
C GLN A 54 30.05 38.80 17.52
N THR A 55 30.84 37.75 17.79
CA THR A 55 31.87 37.77 18.82
C THR A 55 32.99 38.76 18.48
N VAL A 56 33.45 38.78 17.22
CA VAL A 56 34.43 39.75 16.72
C VAL A 56 33.93 41.18 16.92
N LYS A 57 32.68 41.46 16.51
CA LYS A 57 32.05 42.78 16.64
C LYS A 57 31.88 43.20 18.11
N LYS A 58 31.38 42.30 18.96
CA LYS A 58 31.10 42.57 20.39
C LYS A 58 32.37 42.86 21.18
N ASN A 59 33.48 42.21 20.82
CA ASN A 59 34.78 42.39 21.49
C ASN A 59 35.72 43.35 20.76
N GLN A 60 35.27 43.99 19.67
CA GLN A 60 36.04 44.96 18.87
C GLN A 60 37.40 44.39 18.39
N LEU A 61 37.41 43.13 17.96
CA LEU A 61 38.62 42.48 17.49
C LEU A 61 38.99 42.97 16.09
N LEU A 62 40.29 43.03 15.79
CA LEU A 62 40.81 43.35 14.44
C LEU A 62 40.78 42.14 13.49
N THR A 63 39.96 41.13 13.80
CA THR A 63 39.81 39.88 13.05
C THR A 63 39.15 40.14 11.70
N LYS A 64 39.71 39.57 10.64
CA LYS A 64 39.06 39.47 9.33
C LYS A 64 38.37 38.12 9.20
N CYS A 65 37.09 38.13 8.82
CA CYS A 65 36.27 36.93 8.69
C CYS A 65 35.96 36.64 7.22
N TYR A 66 36.10 35.39 6.82
CA TYR A 66 35.81 34.95 5.46
C TYR A 66 34.97 33.69 5.48
N THR A 67 34.00 33.61 4.59
CA THR A 67 33.27 32.37 4.32
C THR A 67 33.44 32.00 2.85
N VAL A 68 33.66 30.72 2.58
CA VAL A 68 33.76 30.14 1.25
C VAL A 68 32.70 29.06 1.12
N ASP A 69 31.83 29.21 0.14
CA ASP A 69 30.84 28.22 -0.23
C ASP A 69 30.44 28.47 -1.69
N THR A 70 30.03 27.44 -2.41
CA THR A 70 29.50 27.64 -3.76
C THR A 70 28.08 28.17 -3.71
N TRP A 71 27.34 27.91 -2.63
CA TRP A 71 25.88 28.06 -2.52
C TRP A 71 25.15 27.50 -3.75
N LYS A 72 25.77 26.52 -4.43
CA LYS A 72 25.31 25.79 -5.60
C LYS A 72 25.39 24.31 -5.26
N GLU A 73 24.25 23.62 -5.42
CA GLU A 73 24.03 22.19 -5.26
C GLU A 73 25.31 21.36 -4.94
N ALA A 74 25.65 21.28 -3.65
CA ALA A 74 26.49 20.21 -3.13
C ALA A 74 25.55 19.04 -2.80
N GLN A 75 25.86 17.85 -3.35
CA GLN A 75 24.95 16.72 -3.53
C GLN A 75 24.13 16.25 -2.30
N HIS A 76 24.44 16.67 -1.06
CA HIS A 76 23.65 16.30 0.12
C HIS A 76 23.54 17.36 1.24
N SER A 77 23.76 18.64 0.96
CA SER A 77 23.17 19.70 1.81
C SER A 77 21.78 20.03 1.24
N GLY A 78 20.77 20.16 2.10
CA GLY A 78 19.37 20.29 1.67
C GLY A 78 19.15 21.37 0.61
N ILE A 79 18.12 21.15 -0.23
CA ILE A 79 17.71 22.01 -1.36
C ILE A 79 17.86 23.50 -1.00
N TYR A 80 18.82 24.18 -1.65
CA TYR A 80 18.94 25.63 -1.57
C TYR A 80 17.73 26.27 -2.26
N ASP A 81 16.96 27.10 -1.54
CA ASP A 81 16.08 28.07 -2.17
C ASP A 81 16.96 29.09 -2.89
N ASN A 82 16.57 29.59 -4.07
CA ASN A 82 17.36 30.53 -4.89
C ASN A 82 17.67 31.89 -4.19
N ASN A 83 17.35 32.03 -2.89
CA ASN A 83 17.50 33.23 -2.08
C ASN A 83 18.45 33.11 -0.86
N VAL A 84 18.96 31.92 -0.49
CA VAL A 84 19.79 31.76 0.74
C VAL A 84 21.06 32.61 0.69
N TYR A 85 21.80 32.57 -0.43
CA TYR A 85 22.98 33.40 -0.62
C TYR A 85 22.65 34.89 -0.50
N ASN A 86 21.55 35.34 -1.11
CA ASN A 86 21.12 36.74 -1.08
C ASN A 86 20.75 37.20 0.34
N GLU A 87 20.12 36.35 1.14
CA GLU A 87 19.77 36.66 2.54
C GLU A 87 20.99 36.71 3.47
N ILE A 88 21.93 35.78 3.30
CA ILE A 88 23.18 35.75 4.06
C ILE A 88 24.05 36.95 3.65
N LEU A 89 24.15 37.24 2.35
CA LEU A 89 24.86 38.40 1.84
C LEU A 89 24.25 39.70 2.36
N ALA A 90 22.94 39.87 2.28
CA ALA A 90 22.26 41.07 2.78
C ALA A 90 22.47 41.26 4.29
N TYR A 91 22.34 40.19 5.08
CA TYR A 91 22.57 40.25 6.53
C TYR A 91 24.04 40.58 6.86
N ASN A 92 24.98 39.91 6.20
CA ASN A 92 26.40 40.13 6.40
C ASN A 92 26.81 41.56 6.03
N SER A 93 26.48 42.01 4.83
CA SER A 93 26.81 43.35 4.36
C SER A 93 26.22 44.45 5.24
N THR A 94 25.05 44.21 5.84
CA THR A 94 24.39 45.19 6.72
C THR A 94 25.04 45.27 8.10
N ILE A 95 25.51 44.17 8.67
CA ILE A 95 25.89 44.10 10.09
C ILE A 95 27.39 43.91 10.31
N TYR A 96 28.06 43.18 9.41
CA TYR A 96 29.46 42.74 9.55
C TYR A 96 30.35 43.10 8.35
N GLY A 97 29.83 43.83 7.36
CA GLY A 97 30.52 44.12 6.09
C GLY A 97 31.87 44.84 6.22
N ASP A 98 32.14 45.50 7.36
CA ASP A 98 33.41 46.20 7.61
C ASP A 98 34.62 45.24 7.75
N PHE A 99 34.38 43.99 8.16
CA PHE A 99 35.45 43.01 8.43
C PHE A 99 35.13 41.59 7.96
N SER A 100 33.91 41.33 7.48
CA SER A 100 33.47 40.02 6.97
C SER A 100 33.19 40.04 5.47
N GLN A 101 33.69 39.03 4.76
CA GLN A 101 33.49 38.87 3.32
C GLN A 101 33.04 37.45 2.95
N LEU A 102 32.09 37.35 2.01
CA LEU A 102 31.57 36.10 1.46
C LEU A 102 32.17 35.81 0.09
N PHE A 103 32.71 34.61 -0.10
CA PHE A 103 33.26 34.13 -1.37
C PHE A 103 32.39 33.02 -1.96
N CYS A 104 31.59 33.37 -2.98
CA CYS A 104 30.77 32.43 -3.74
C CYS A 104 31.64 31.66 -4.77
N MET A 105 32.42 30.69 -4.31
CA MET A 105 33.35 29.89 -5.12
C MET A 105 33.66 28.55 -4.44
N THR A 106 34.32 27.64 -5.15
CA THR A 106 34.78 26.38 -4.56
C THR A 106 35.91 26.59 -3.56
N PHE A 107 36.12 25.63 -2.65
CA PHE A 107 37.21 25.71 -1.67
C PHE A 107 38.59 25.78 -2.34
N ASP A 108 38.78 25.03 -3.43
CA ASP A 108 40.02 25.01 -4.20
C ASP A 108 40.32 26.38 -4.84
N GLU A 109 39.31 27.07 -5.38
CA GLU A 109 39.48 28.40 -5.98
C GLU A 109 39.86 29.46 -4.93
N ALA A 110 39.30 29.36 -3.73
CA ALA A 110 39.54 30.29 -2.64
C ALA A 110 40.95 30.21 -2.06
N LEU A 111 41.70 29.12 -2.26
CA LEU A 111 43.09 28.98 -1.78
C LEU A 111 44.01 30.10 -2.24
N THR A 112 43.74 30.68 -3.42
CA THR A 112 44.52 31.79 -3.99
C THR A 112 44.30 33.12 -3.28
N LYS A 113 43.25 33.23 -2.44
CA LYS A 113 42.89 34.44 -1.69
C LYS A 113 43.61 34.55 -0.34
N PHE A 114 44.28 33.48 0.10
CA PHE A 114 44.94 33.41 1.41
C PHE A 114 46.42 33.08 1.26
N GLU A 115 47.29 33.83 1.94
CA GLU A 115 48.72 33.55 2.00
C GLU A 115 48.99 32.31 2.87
N ASN A 116 50.07 31.58 2.61
CA ASN A 116 50.44 30.45 3.45
C ASN A 116 50.82 30.94 4.85
N GLY A 117 50.39 30.21 5.89
CA GLY A 117 50.64 30.61 7.27
C GLY A 117 49.81 31.79 7.79
N SER A 118 48.73 32.18 7.10
CA SER A 118 47.94 33.38 7.43
C SER A 118 46.66 33.12 8.24
N ILE A 119 46.10 31.91 8.19
CA ILE A 119 44.80 31.58 8.82
C ILE A 119 45.02 31.08 10.24
N ASP A 120 44.41 31.76 11.23
CA ASP A 120 44.52 31.38 12.64
C ASP A 120 43.41 30.42 13.09
N LEU A 121 42.21 30.56 12.52
CA LEU A 121 41.07 29.68 12.79
C LEU A 121 40.42 29.27 11.47
N LEU A 122 40.40 27.97 11.20
CA LEU A 122 39.73 27.39 10.05
C LEU A 122 38.60 26.49 10.52
N HIS A 123 37.41 26.69 9.98
CA HIS A 123 36.28 25.80 10.19
C HIS A 123 35.97 25.06 8.89
N ILE A 124 36.09 23.73 8.89
CA ILE A 124 35.82 22.86 7.74
C ILE A 124 34.44 22.22 7.93
N ASN A 125 33.47 22.69 7.15
CA ASN A 125 32.10 22.19 7.12
C ASN A 125 31.69 21.80 5.68
N GLY A 126 32.54 21.00 5.03
CA GLY A 126 32.44 20.60 3.63
C GLY A 126 31.67 19.31 3.36
N GLU A 127 32.00 18.63 2.25
CA GLU A 127 31.40 17.33 1.94
C GLU A 127 31.76 16.26 2.98
N TYR A 128 30.78 15.40 3.29
CA TYR A 128 30.81 14.48 4.42
C TYR A 128 31.54 13.16 4.14
N THR A 129 32.01 12.91 2.91
CA THR A 129 32.75 11.68 2.57
C THR A 129 34.19 11.75 3.10
N TYR A 130 34.79 10.59 3.39
CA TYR A 130 36.17 10.53 3.90
C TYR A 130 37.16 11.19 2.94
N GLN A 131 37.02 10.92 1.63
CA GLN A 131 37.94 11.44 0.62
C GLN A 131 37.85 12.95 0.46
N ALA A 132 36.64 13.52 0.50
CA ALA A 132 36.45 14.96 0.35
C ALA A 132 36.97 15.73 1.58
N ALA A 133 36.59 15.31 2.79
CA ALA A 133 37.07 15.93 4.02
C ALA A 133 38.60 15.84 4.16
N ARG A 134 39.19 14.73 3.72
CA ARG A 134 40.66 14.55 3.71
C ARG A 134 41.32 15.51 2.73
N LYS A 135 40.77 15.63 1.52
CA LYS A 135 41.25 16.56 0.51
C LYS A 135 41.22 18.01 1.03
N ASP A 136 40.10 18.44 1.62
CA ASP A 136 39.94 19.80 2.14
C ASP A 136 40.94 20.08 3.27
N PHE A 137 41.15 19.13 4.18
CA PHE A 137 42.17 19.24 5.21
C PHE A 137 43.59 19.39 4.62
N GLU A 138 43.98 18.50 3.71
CA GLU A 138 45.32 18.47 3.13
C GLU A 138 45.63 19.74 2.31
N THR A 139 44.65 20.27 1.57
CA THR A 139 44.84 21.47 0.73
C THR A 139 44.86 22.77 1.54
N TRP A 140 44.12 22.85 2.64
CA TRP A 140 44.07 24.05 3.49
C TRP A 140 45.11 24.06 4.61
N LEU A 141 45.68 22.91 4.99
CA LEU A 141 46.70 22.82 6.04
C LEU A 141 47.90 23.80 5.83
N PRO A 142 48.46 24.00 4.62
CA PRO A 142 49.54 24.98 4.40
C PRO A 142 49.14 26.45 4.64
N LYS A 143 47.84 26.75 4.67
CA LYS A 143 47.32 28.10 4.94
C LYS A 143 47.28 28.42 6.43
N MET A 144 47.35 27.41 7.30
CA MET A 144 47.28 27.59 8.75
C MET A 144 48.55 28.24 9.31
N SER A 145 48.36 29.23 10.19
CA SER A 145 49.44 29.95 10.87
C SER A 145 50.12 29.09 11.92
N ASN A 146 51.19 29.61 12.53
CA ASN A 146 51.86 28.95 13.65
C ASN A 146 50.98 28.87 14.93
N LYS A 147 49.82 29.51 14.94
CA LYS A 147 48.80 29.45 16.00
C LYS A 147 47.53 28.72 15.54
N GLY A 148 47.56 28.08 14.37
CA GLY A 148 46.40 27.55 13.68
C GLY A 148 45.60 26.53 14.49
N ILE A 149 44.28 26.66 14.42
CA ILE A 149 43.30 25.68 14.92
C ILE A 149 42.31 25.35 13.79
N ILE A 150 42.02 24.06 13.62
CA ILE A 150 41.02 23.57 12.66
C ILE A 150 39.85 22.95 13.40
N LEU A 151 38.63 23.34 13.01
CA LEU A 151 37.38 22.78 13.51
C LEU A 151 36.77 21.83 12.49
N PHE A 152 36.29 20.67 12.95
CA PHE A 152 35.56 19.68 12.14
C PHE A 152 34.18 19.40 12.72
N HIS A 153 33.14 19.53 11.91
CA HIS A 153 31.81 19.05 12.25
C HIS A 153 31.63 17.55 11.99
N ASP A 154 30.53 16.99 12.48
CA ASP A 154 30.04 15.63 12.19
C ASP A 154 30.98 14.48 12.57
N ILE A 155 31.91 14.71 13.49
CA ILE A 155 32.85 13.69 13.98
C ILE A 155 32.16 12.52 14.71
N MET A 156 30.87 12.63 15.06
CA MET A 156 30.08 11.57 15.70
C MET A 156 29.13 10.83 14.74
N VAL A 157 29.05 11.21 13.46
CA VAL A 157 28.11 10.62 12.49
C VAL A 157 28.73 9.38 11.83
N LYS A 158 28.14 8.19 12.06
CA LYS A 158 28.68 6.88 11.61
C LYS A 158 27.81 6.13 10.60
N GLU A 159 26.76 6.75 10.10
CA GLU A 159 25.82 6.12 9.16
C GLU A 159 26.13 6.47 7.70
N ARG A 160 25.70 5.62 6.77
CA ARG A 160 25.85 5.82 5.30
C ARG A 160 27.34 5.96 4.89
N GLU A 161 27.63 6.77 3.87
CA GLU A 161 28.99 7.07 3.38
C GLU A 161 29.70 8.22 4.14
N PHE A 162 29.20 8.62 5.32
CA PHE A 162 29.87 9.63 6.16
C PHE A 162 31.24 9.13 6.60
N GLY A 163 32.26 9.94 6.36
CA GLY A 163 33.66 9.58 6.57
C GLY A 163 34.45 10.56 7.44
N VAL A 164 33.87 11.68 7.88
CA VAL A 164 34.56 12.67 8.72
C VAL A 164 35.02 12.07 10.05
N TYR A 165 34.23 11.19 10.67
CA TYR A 165 34.64 10.50 11.90
C TYR A 165 35.91 9.64 11.71
N ARG A 166 36.10 9.04 10.53
CA ARG A 166 37.30 8.23 10.22
C ARG A 166 38.54 9.10 10.06
N LEU A 167 38.38 10.25 9.41
CA LEU A 167 39.44 11.24 9.29
C LEU A 167 39.80 11.82 10.66
N TRP A 168 38.80 12.09 11.51
CA TRP A 168 39.02 12.56 12.87
C TRP A 168 39.82 11.55 13.71
N GLU A 169 39.49 10.26 13.64
CA GLU A 169 40.27 9.19 14.30
C GLU A 169 41.73 9.16 13.83
N GLU A 170 41.99 9.40 12.54
CA GLU A 170 43.35 9.49 11.96
C GLU A 170 44.11 10.73 12.47
N LEU A 171 43.49 11.92 12.37
CA LEU A 171 44.15 13.19 12.68
C LEU A 171 44.33 13.44 14.18
N SER A 172 43.39 13.02 15.00
CA SER A 172 43.47 13.16 16.47
C SER A 172 44.66 12.41 17.06
N SER A 173 45.13 11.35 16.41
CA SER A 173 46.37 10.65 16.82
C SER A 173 47.66 11.42 16.50
N GLN A 174 47.60 12.38 15.58
CA GLN A 174 48.78 13.07 15.03
C GLN A 174 48.94 14.50 15.57
N TYR A 175 47.85 15.12 15.99
CA TYR A 175 47.83 16.50 16.49
C TYR A 175 47.23 16.56 17.90
N GLY A 176 47.58 17.63 18.64
CA GLY A 176 46.87 17.95 19.87
C GLY A 176 45.39 18.21 19.56
N HIS A 177 44.47 17.67 20.35
CA HIS A 177 43.05 17.75 20.06
C HIS A 177 42.17 17.69 21.31
N PHE A 178 40.93 18.10 21.14
CA PHE A 178 39.81 17.78 22.03
C PHE A 178 38.50 17.83 21.23
N GLU A 179 37.42 17.31 21.80
CA GLU A 179 36.18 17.09 21.05
C GLU A 179 34.93 17.25 21.93
N PHE A 180 33.83 17.64 21.29
CA PHE A 180 32.50 17.63 21.86
C PHE A 180 31.65 16.59 21.13
N THR A 181 30.75 15.92 21.86
CA THR A 181 29.92 14.83 21.32
C THR A 181 28.47 15.24 21.05
N HIS A 182 28.03 16.40 21.56
CA HIS A 182 26.68 16.93 21.31
C HIS A 182 26.59 17.60 19.93
N SER A 183 25.37 17.86 19.45
CA SER A 183 25.11 18.54 18.17
C SER A 183 25.92 17.97 16.99
N HIS A 184 25.85 16.65 16.79
CA HIS A 184 26.56 15.85 15.76
C HIS A 184 28.09 15.77 15.92
N GLY A 185 28.63 16.37 16.97
CA GLY A 185 30.04 16.36 17.29
C GLY A 185 30.80 17.56 16.71
N LEU A 186 31.82 18.00 17.44
CA LEU A 186 32.76 19.03 17.01
C LEU A 186 34.17 18.63 17.45
N GLY A 187 35.05 18.41 16.48
CA GLY A 187 36.46 18.17 16.70
C GLY A 187 37.26 19.47 16.64
N VAL A 188 38.20 19.66 17.57
CA VAL A 188 39.12 20.81 17.61
C VAL A 188 40.55 20.31 17.50
N LEU A 189 41.20 20.62 16.38
CA LEU A 189 42.55 20.15 16.03
C LEU A 189 43.56 21.31 16.15
N LEU A 190 44.63 21.10 16.92
CA LEU A 190 45.68 22.09 17.17
C LEU A 190 46.83 21.88 16.17
N THR A 191 46.82 22.61 15.06
CA THR A 191 47.78 22.43 13.96
C THR A 191 49.02 23.33 14.06
N GLY A 192 48.89 24.51 14.69
CA GLY A 192 49.99 25.41 14.97
C GLY A 192 50.88 24.96 16.14
N LYS A 193 52.18 25.30 16.10
CA LYS A 193 53.15 24.92 17.15
C LYS A 193 53.14 25.84 18.37
N ASN A 194 52.44 26.98 18.31
CA ASN A 194 52.37 27.96 19.38
C ASN A 194 50.90 28.27 19.71
N GLN A 195 50.28 27.44 20.55
CA GLN A 195 48.87 27.55 20.90
C GLN A 195 48.68 28.51 22.07
N HIS A 196 47.48 29.11 22.17
CA HIS A 196 47.17 29.98 23.30
C HIS A 196 47.15 29.16 24.60
N PRO A 197 47.73 29.63 25.73
CA PRO A 197 47.83 28.84 26.97
C PRO A 197 46.49 28.30 27.49
N ALA A 198 45.40 29.04 27.28
CA ALA A 198 44.07 28.58 27.66
C ALA A 198 43.56 27.38 26.83
N ILE A 199 43.99 27.26 25.57
CA ILE A 199 43.64 26.15 24.68
C ILE A 199 44.49 24.93 24.99
N GLU A 200 45.78 25.12 25.27
CA GLU A 200 46.65 24.03 25.74
C GLU A 200 46.15 23.47 27.07
N SER A 201 45.79 24.34 28.01
CA SER A 201 45.17 23.96 29.28
C SER A 201 43.86 23.19 29.06
N MET A 202 43.04 23.62 28.10
CA MET A 202 41.79 22.92 27.83
C MET A 202 42.03 21.54 27.21
N ALA A 203 42.95 21.40 26.27
CA ALA A 203 43.33 20.11 25.70
C ALA A 203 43.87 19.14 26.76
N GLN A 204 44.64 19.64 27.74
CA GLN A 204 45.10 18.87 28.90
C GLN A 204 43.94 18.48 29.82
N ASP A 205 43.04 19.42 30.14
CA ASP A 205 41.87 19.15 30.98
C ASP A 205 40.91 18.14 30.33
N PHE A 206 40.85 18.08 29.00
CA PHE A 206 40.07 17.08 28.27
C PHE A 206 40.62 15.64 28.36
N GLN A 207 41.87 15.46 28.81
CA GLN A 207 42.42 14.14 29.13
C GLN A 207 41.92 13.63 30.49
N ASP A 208 41.44 14.52 31.37
CA ASP A 208 40.80 14.14 32.64
C ASP A 208 39.31 13.92 32.42
N THR A 209 38.82 12.72 32.75
CA THR A 209 37.42 12.32 32.51
C THR A 209 36.40 13.19 33.25
N GLN A 210 36.70 13.65 34.47
CA GLN A 210 35.77 14.49 35.24
C GLN A 210 35.72 15.91 34.68
N LYS A 211 36.89 16.48 34.35
CA LYS A 211 36.98 17.81 33.76
C LYS A 211 36.39 17.85 32.36
N LYS A 212 36.66 16.85 31.51
CA LYS A 212 36.00 16.67 30.20
C LYS A 212 34.48 16.74 30.35
N LYS A 213 33.91 15.94 31.26
CA LYS A 213 32.45 15.92 31.49
C LYS A 213 31.90 17.27 31.92
N LEU A 214 32.61 17.99 32.77
CA LEU A 214 32.19 19.31 33.27
C LEU A 214 32.25 20.38 32.16
N ILE A 215 33.33 20.40 31.38
CA ILE A 215 33.52 21.35 30.27
C ILE A 215 32.54 21.06 29.13
N SER A 216 32.45 19.80 28.68
CA SER A 216 31.48 19.38 27.66
C SER A 216 30.05 19.66 28.11
N GLY A 217 29.71 19.34 29.36
CA GLY A 217 28.40 19.64 29.92
C GLY A 217 28.09 21.13 29.92
N TYR A 218 29.02 22.00 30.29
CA TYR A 218 28.78 23.45 30.28
C TYR A 218 28.42 23.98 28.88
N PHE A 219 29.20 23.62 27.86
CA PHE A 219 28.94 24.08 26.49
C PHE A 219 27.70 23.45 25.88
N GLU A 220 27.43 22.17 26.16
CA GLU A 220 26.21 21.48 25.76
C GLU A 220 24.94 22.14 26.33
N HIS A 221 24.89 22.38 27.64
CA HIS A 221 23.72 23.01 28.28
C HIS A 221 23.53 24.46 27.81
N SER A 222 24.63 25.19 27.61
CA SER A 222 24.58 26.57 27.10
C SER A 222 24.04 26.61 25.67
N GLY A 223 24.46 25.66 24.82
CA GLY A 223 23.97 25.55 23.45
C GLY A 223 22.49 25.16 23.39
N TYR A 224 22.09 24.21 24.26
CA TYR A 224 20.70 23.79 24.39
C TYR A 224 19.77 24.93 24.87
N ALA A 225 20.26 25.83 25.74
CA ALA A 225 19.50 26.99 26.18
C ALA A 225 19.20 27.97 25.03
N ILE A 226 20.18 28.22 24.16
CA ILE A 226 20.01 29.05 22.95
C ILE A 226 18.96 28.43 22.02
N GLU A 227 19.04 27.11 21.80
CA GLU A 227 18.04 26.40 21.00
C GLU A 227 16.64 26.64 21.58
N LEU A 228 16.46 26.39 22.89
CA LEU A 228 15.19 26.54 23.62
C LEU A 228 14.60 27.95 23.55
N GLU A 229 15.42 28.98 23.67
CA GLU A 229 14.97 30.38 23.61
C GLU A 229 14.40 30.73 22.23
N TYR A 230 15.06 30.30 21.16
CA TYR A 230 14.54 30.44 19.80
C TYR A 230 13.19 29.72 19.62
N GLN A 231 13.04 28.53 20.21
CA GLN A 231 11.78 27.77 20.17
C GLN A 231 10.63 28.57 20.80
N HIS A 232 10.90 29.13 21.97
CA HIS A 232 9.92 29.91 22.73
C HIS A 232 9.46 31.16 21.99
N GLN A 233 10.38 31.93 21.39
CA GLN A 233 10.05 33.15 20.63
C GLN A 233 9.23 32.83 19.36
N SER A 234 9.56 31.74 18.67
CA SER A 234 8.81 31.27 17.50
C SER A 234 7.36 30.92 17.85
N ASP A 235 7.16 30.20 18.96
CA ASP A 235 5.83 29.79 19.42
C ASP A 235 5.00 30.96 19.94
N ALA A 236 5.60 31.92 20.66
CA ALA A 236 4.92 33.14 21.07
C ALA A 236 4.38 33.94 19.88
N THR A 237 5.16 34.05 18.80
CA THR A 237 4.77 34.75 17.57
C THR A 237 3.59 34.04 16.87
N LYS A 238 3.59 32.71 16.82
CA LYS A 238 2.47 31.91 16.28
C LYS A 238 1.20 32.12 17.09
N ILE A 239 1.28 32.10 18.43
CA ILE A 239 0.13 32.33 19.32
C ILE A 239 -0.49 33.71 19.08
N HIS A 240 0.34 34.75 18.91
CA HIS A 240 -0.15 36.09 18.62
C HIS A 240 -0.91 36.15 17.28
N LYS A 241 -0.35 35.56 16.22
CA LYS A 241 -0.96 35.51 14.88
C LYS A 241 -2.30 34.77 14.87
N LEU A 242 -2.36 33.63 15.57
CA LEU A 242 -3.59 32.84 15.72
C LEU A 242 -4.67 33.59 16.50
N SER A 243 -4.29 34.33 17.53
CA SER A 243 -5.21 35.15 18.33
C SER A 243 -5.86 36.26 17.48
N GLN A 244 -5.09 36.89 16.58
CA GLN A 244 -5.63 37.89 15.66
C GLN A 244 -6.61 37.28 14.63
N GLN A 245 -6.30 36.08 14.11
CA GLN A 245 -7.20 35.36 13.20
C GLN A 245 -8.51 34.94 13.89
N LEU A 246 -8.46 34.51 15.15
CA LEU A 246 -9.65 34.15 15.91
C LEU A 246 -10.62 35.34 16.07
N LYS A 247 -10.06 36.54 16.29
CA LYS A 247 -10.82 37.78 16.42
C LYS A 247 -11.52 38.18 15.11
N SER A 248 -10.83 38.05 13.97
CA SER A 248 -11.43 38.37 12.67
C SER A 248 -12.54 37.38 12.27
N GLN A 249 -12.35 36.09 12.53
CA GLN A 249 -13.35 35.06 12.28
C GLN A 249 -14.61 35.25 13.15
N SER A 250 -14.44 35.65 14.41
CA SER A 250 -15.57 35.93 15.31
C SER A 250 -16.46 37.08 14.79
N LEU A 251 -15.85 38.13 14.21
CA LEU A 251 -16.60 39.22 13.58
C LEU A 251 -17.38 38.75 12.35
N GLN A 252 -16.80 37.88 11.54
CA GLN A 252 -17.45 37.32 10.36
C GLN A 252 -18.64 36.42 10.70
N ILE A 253 -18.52 35.61 11.78
CA ILE A 253 -19.62 34.77 12.28
C ILE A 253 -20.82 35.64 12.70
N ASN A 254 -20.57 36.74 13.43
CA ASN A 254 -21.64 37.65 13.85
C ASN A 254 -22.36 38.29 12.65
N SER A 255 -21.64 38.62 11.58
CA SER A 255 -22.25 39.13 10.34
C SER A 255 -23.14 38.08 9.65
N LEU A 256 -22.66 36.84 9.55
CA LEU A 256 -23.41 35.74 8.93
C LEU A 256 -24.67 35.36 9.73
N GLN A 257 -24.62 35.45 11.06
CA GLN A 257 -25.78 35.23 11.91
C GLN A 257 -26.88 36.27 11.68
N LYS A 258 -26.53 37.55 11.52
CA LYS A 258 -27.49 38.60 11.15
C LYS A 258 -28.12 38.33 9.78
N HIS A 259 -27.34 37.89 8.80
CA HIS A 259 -27.84 37.57 7.48
C HIS A 259 -28.81 36.38 7.50
N ASN A 260 -28.50 35.32 8.25
CA ASN A 260 -29.39 34.17 8.42
C ASN A 260 -30.73 34.55 9.08
N GLN A 261 -30.74 35.47 10.04
CA GLN A 261 -31.99 35.96 10.63
C GLN A 261 -32.86 36.69 9.59
N SER A 262 -32.26 37.46 8.69
CA SER A 262 -32.97 38.12 7.59
C SER A 262 -33.63 37.11 6.64
N LEU A 263 -32.89 36.09 6.22
CA LEU A 263 -33.39 35.04 5.33
C LEU A 263 -34.51 34.20 5.99
N GLN A 264 -34.41 33.93 7.29
CA GLN A 264 -35.48 33.26 8.02
C GLN A 264 -36.78 34.07 8.06
N HIS A 265 -36.68 35.39 8.15
CA HIS A 265 -37.83 36.28 8.07
C HIS A 265 -38.48 36.23 6.68
N GLU A 266 -37.66 36.22 5.61
CA GLU A 266 -38.14 36.11 4.23
C GLU A 266 -38.84 34.76 3.95
N ILE A 267 -38.27 33.67 4.44
CA ILE A 267 -38.89 32.33 4.39
C ILE A 267 -40.24 32.31 5.13
N GLN A 268 -40.37 33.03 6.25
CA GLN A 268 -41.65 33.14 6.95
C GLN A 268 -42.71 33.89 6.13
N GLU A 269 -42.33 34.97 5.43
CA GLU A 269 -43.24 35.72 4.56
C GLU A 269 -43.65 34.92 3.31
N LEU A 270 -42.71 34.19 2.70
CA LEU A 270 -43.00 33.27 1.60
C LEU A 270 -43.94 32.14 2.03
N ASN A 271 -43.73 31.57 3.22
CA ASN A 271 -44.63 30.55 3.77
C ASN A 271 -46.03 31.10 4.06
N LYS A 272 -46.17 32.36 4.53
CA LYS A 272 -47.49 33.01 4.67
C LYS A 272 -48.19 33.15 3.32
N SER A 273 -47.44 33.46 2.26
CA SER A 273 -47.96 33.55 0.89
C SER A 273 -48.38 32.18 0.35
N LEU A 274 -47.60 31.13 0.65
CA LEU A 274 -47.91 29.74 0.34
C LEU A 274 -49.19 29.26 1.03
N VAL A 275 -49.36 29.64 2.31
CA VAL A 275 -50.57 29.37 3.09
C VAL A 275 -51.82 30.04 2.47
N ARG A 276 -51.69 31.25 1.90
CA ARG A 276 -52.79 31.90 1.16
C ARG A 276 -53.20 31.09 -0.07
N ILE A 277 -52.24 30.58 -0.84
CA ILE A 277 -52.50 29.77 -2.05
C ILE A 277 -53.18 28.44 -1.67
N THR A 278 -52.71 27.78 -0.60
CA THR A 278 -53.27 26.50 -0.12
C THR A 278 -54.66 26.61 0.49
N ASN A 279 -55.13 27.82 0.79
CA ASN A 279 -56.50 28.08 1.27
C ASN A 279 -57.49 28.38 0.13
N SER A 280 -57.07 28.29 -1.14
CA SER A 280 -57.99 28.38 -2.28
C SER A 280 -58.80 27.08 -2.44
N SER A 281 -60.02 27.23 -2.97
CA SER A 281 -61.17 26.33 -2.86
C SER A 281 -60.99 24.88 -3.34
N SER A 282 -59.85 24.56 -3.97
CA SER A 282 -59.51 23.23 -4.49
C SER A 282 -59.10 22.23 -3.39
N TRP A 283 -58.66 22.69 -2.22
CA TRP A 283 -58.17 21.83 -1.11
C TRP A 283 -59.25 21.44 -0.09
N ARG A 284 -60.47 21.15 -0.55
CA ARG A 284 -61.67 20.89 0.29
C ARG A 284 -62.01 19.42 0.57
N LEU A 285 -61.22 18.43 0.14
CA LEU A 285 -61.61 17.02 0.26
C LEU A 285 -60.60 16.18 1.07
N THR A 286 -61.08 15.68 2.22
CA THR A 286 -60.56 14.53 2.96
C THR A 286 -59.28 14.70 3.81
N LYS A 287 -59.44 15.10 5.08
CA LYS A 287 -58.86 14.35 6.24
C LYS A 287 -59.32 14.86 7.62
N PRO A 288 -60.60 15.16 7.90
CA PRO A 288 -61.03 15.57 9.25
C PRO A 288 -61.06 14.44 10.29
N ILE A 289 -60.56 13.24 9.96
CA ILE A 289 -60.56 12.08 10.87
C ILE A 289 -59.28 12.01 11.73
N ARG A 290 -58.22 12.78 11.47
CA ARG A 290 -56.89 12.36 11.96
C ARG A 290 -56.23 13.06 13.13
N LYS A 291 -56.67 14.19 13.67
CA LYS A 291 -55.84 14.88 14.69
C LYS A 291 -56.59 15.62 15.80
N TRP A 292 -57.76 15.13 16.19
CA TRP A 292 -58.27 15.39 17.54
C TRP A 292 -57.55 14.47 18.54
N SER A 293 -56.32 14.84 18.91
CA SER A 293 -55.66 14.55 20.19
C SER A 293 -54.14 14.65 20.04
N LYS A 294 -53.60 15.79 20.47
CA LYS A 294 -52.23 15.97 21.02
C LYS A 294 -51.94 17.44 21.41
N SER A 295 -52.96 18.29 21.53
CA SER A 295 -52.83 19.71 21.94
C SER A 295 -52.91 19.94 23.47
N LEU A 296 -52.45 18.99 24.30
CA LEU A 296 -52.51 19.17 25.77
C LEU A 296 -51.19 19.02 26.52
N ARG A 297 -50.04 18.78 25.86
CA ARG A 297 -48.75 18.57 26.56
C ARG A 297 -47.75 19.71 26.50
N LYS A 298 -48.03 20.85 25.84
CA LYS A 298 -47.04 21.93 25.67
C LYS A 298 -47.11 23.07 26.70
N ARG A 299 -48.15 23.16 27.53
CA ARG A 299 -48.35 24.29 28.46
C ARG A 299 -47.73 24.13 29.85
N PHE A 300 -47.26 22.95 30.25
CA PHE A 300 -46.76 22.72 31.62
C PHE A 300 -45.22 22.78 31.80
N ARG A 301 -44.44 23.07 30.75
CA ARG A 301 -42.96 22.91 30.82
C ARG A 301 -42.17 24.19 31.12
N LYS A 302 -42.80 25.36 31.18
CA LYS A 302 -42.11 26.65 31.40
C LYS A 302 -42.12 27.14 32.85
N ILE A 303 -42.99 26.60 33.71
CA ILE A 303 -43.10 27.00 35.13
C ILE A 303 -42.17 26.17 36.04
N ARG A 304 -41.71 24.99 35.61
CA ARG A 304 -40.89 24.09 36.44
C ARG A 304 -39.43 24.53 36.59
N TYR A 305 -38.86 25.24 35.62
CA TYR A 305 -37.42 25.54 35.59
C TYR A 305 -36.99 26.72 36.47
N PHE A 306 -37.95 27.51 36.98
CA PHE A 306 -37.68 28.66 37.84
C PHE A 306 -37.97 28.40 39.33
N LEU A 307 -38.65 27.28 39.64
CA LEU A 307 -39.11 26.96 41.00
C LEU A 307 -38.38 25.78 41.66
N THR A 308 -37.57 25.03 40.91
CA THR A 308 -36.82 23.89 41.46
C THR A 308 -35.34 24.20 41.34
N GLY A 309 -34.72 24.72 42.41
CA GLY A 309 -33.28 24.63 42.55
C GLY A 309 -32.90 23.14 42.51
N GLU A 310 -32.48 22.65 41.34
CA GLU A 310 -32.08 21.25 41.15
C GLU A 310 -30.56 21.20 41.01
N THR A 311 -29.94 20.65 42.04
CA THR A 311 -28.52 20.33 42.16
C THR A 311 -28.11 19.20 41.21
N ALA A 312 -26.81 19.03 41.01
CA ALA A 312 -26.13 18.12 40.08
C ALA A 312 -26.44 16.60 40.22
N GLU A 313 -27.34 16.19 41.12
CA GLU A 313 -27.69 14.78 41.38
C GLU A 313 -28.67 14.16 40.36
N ASN A 314 -29.29 14.94 39.47
CA ASN A 314 -30.30 14.43 38.52
C ASN A 314 -29.81 14.14 37.09
N VAL A 315 -28.57 14.50 36.73
CA VAL A 315 -27.99 14.20 35.41
C VAL A 315 -27.87 12.69 35.15
N PRO A 316 -27.42 11.85 36.11
CA PRO A 316 -27.33 10.39 35.91
C PRO A 316 -28.67 9.75 35.60
N LYS A 317 -29.77 10.09 36.31
CA LYS A 317 -31.09 9.49 36.06
C LYS A 317 -31.63 9.78 34.66
N ARG A 318 -31.39 11.00 34.14
CA ARG A 318 -31.84 11.39 32.79
C ARG A 318 -31.01 10.71 31.71
N LEU A 319 -29.69 10.60 31.91
CA LEU A 319 -28.77 9.84 31.05
C LEU A 319 -29.12 8.35 31.05
N THR A 320 -29.27 7.74 32.21
CA THR A 320 -29.66 6.32 32.34
C THR A 320 -30.98 6.05 31.64
N THR A 321 -31.97 6.94 31.76
CA THR A 321 -33.25 6.81 31.04
C THR A 321 -33.08 6.95 29.51
N LEU A 322 -32.20 7.83 29.03
CA LEU A 322 -31.89 7.97 27.61
C LEU A 322 -31.13 6.75 27.08
N CYS A 323 -30.10 6.30 27.79
CA CYS A 323 -29.31 5.12 27.47
C CYS A 323 -30.17 3.85 27.46
N ASN A 324 -31.05 3.65 28.44
CA ASN A 324 -32.00 2.52 28.45
C ASN A 324 -32.95 2.52 27.23
N ASN A 325 -33.30 3.71 26.73
CA ASN A 325 -34.13 3.83 25.52
C ASN A 325 -33.32 3.62 24.23
N TRP A 326 -32.06 4.06 24.20
CA TRP A 326 -31.16 3.94 23.05
C TRP A 326 -30.57 2.53 22.91
N PHE A 327 -30.22 1.89 24.01
CA PHE A 327 -29.53 0.60 24.06
C PHE A 327 -30.47 -0.51 24.58
N LYS A 328 -31.61 -0.66 23.91
CA LYS A 328 -32.52 -1.79 24.19
C LYS A 328 -31.79 -3.13 24.00
N PRO A 329 -32.19 -4.20 24.71
CA PRO A 329 -31.63 -5.53 24.52
C PRO A 329 -31.63 -5.91 23.04
N THR A 330 -30.47 -6.31 22.53
CA THR A 330 -30.23 -6.69 21.13
C THR A 330 -29.10 -7.69 21.10
N ASP A 331 -29.14 -8.61 20.13
CA ASP A 331 -28.06 -9.59 19.91
C ASP A 331 -26.89 -9.00 19.08
N LYS A 332 -26.95 -7.69 18.78
CA LYS A 332 -25.94 -6.99 17.99
C LYS A 332 -24.81 -6.52 18.89
N THR A 333 -23.58 -6.79 18.45
CA THR A 333 -22.38 -6.22 19.05
C THR A 333 -22.40 -4.70 18.88
N ARG A 334 -22.19 -3.98 19.99
CA ARG A 334 -22.22 -2.52 20.01
C ARG A 334 -20.82 -1.95 19.94
N ILE A 335 -20.60 -1.06 18.98
CA ILE A 335 -19.33 -0.38 18.77
C ILE A 335 -19.48 1.11 19.04
N LEU A 336 -18.66 1.65 19.93
CA LEU A 336 -18.52 3.09 20.14
C LEU A 336 -17.31 3.59 19.34
N ILE A 337 -17.50 4.62 18.52
CA ILE A 337 -16.43 5.28 17.79
C ILE A 337 -16.28 6.71 18.30
N ILE A 338 -15.05 7.08 18.69
CA ILE A 338 -14.69 8.44 19.10
C ILE A 338 -13.59 8.94 18.18
N ASP A 339 -13.85 10.05 17.49
CA ASP A 339 -12.89 10.77 16.63
C ASP A 339 -12.83 12.24 17.07
N SER A 340 -11.83 12.98 16.63
CA SER A 340 -11.60 14.38 17.00
C SER A 340 -12.75 15.32 16.59
N TRP A 341 -13.40 15.03 15.46
CA TRP A 341 -14.51 15.81 14.89
C TRP A 341 -15.48 14.92 14.11
N ILE A 342 -16.67 15.44 13.82
CA ILE A 342 -17.63 14.71 12.97
C ILE A 342 -17.09 14.57 11.53
N PRO A 343 -17.13 13.36 10.93
CA PRO A 343 -16.63 13.17 9.57
C PRO A 343 -17.43 14.00 8.57
N ALA A 344 -16.70 14.77 7.78
CA ALA A 344 -17.18 15.55 6.64
C ALA A 344 -16.65 14.93 5.33
N PRO A 345 -17.28 13.85 4.81
CA PRO A 345 -16.71 13.04 3.73
C PRO A 345 -16.51 13.80 2.41
N ASP A 346 -17.19 14.93 2.23
CA ASP A 346 -17.02 15.86 1.10
C ASP A 346 -15.83 16.82 1.24
N GLN A 347 -15.16 16.90 2.41
CA GLN A 347 -14.14 17.92 2.69
C GLN A 347 -12.71 17.38 2.72
N ASP A 348 -12.53 16.14 3.17
CA ASP A 348 -11.21 15.52 3.31
C ASP A 348 -11.25 13.98 3.27
N SER A 349 -10.10 13.40 2.94
CA SER A 349 -9.92 11.95 2.76
C SER A 349 -10.10 11.14 4.05
N GLY A 350 -9.70 11.69 5.21
CA GLY A 350 -9.82 10.98 6.48
C GLY A 350 -11.28 10.88 6.90
N SER A 351 -12.03 11.98 6.77
CA SER A 351 -13.48 12.00 6.98
C SER A 351 -14.23 11.02 6.07
N MET A 352 -13.83 10.89 4.81
CA MET A 352 -14.41 9.91 3.88
C MET A 352 -14.17 8.48 4.37
N ASP A 353 -12.95 8.17 4.81
CA ASP A 353 -12.61 6.84 5.32
C ASP A 353 -13.35 6.49 6.61
N THR A 354 -13.41 7.41 7.58
CA THR A 354 -14.17 7.23 8.83
C THR A 354 -15.65 6.99 8.53
N PHE A 355 -16.23 7.74 7.57
CA PHE A 355 -17.62 7.57 7.14
C PHE A 355 -17.87 6.19 6.49
N LEU A 356 -17.06 5.81 5.50
CA LEU A 356 -17.20 4.53 4.82
C LEU A 356 -16.96 3.35 5.77
N THR A 357 -16.03 3.50 6.72
CA THR A 357 -15.81 2.51 7.78
C THR A 357 -17.07 2.30 8.61
N MET A 358 -17.70 3.36 9.10
CA MET A 358 -18.94 3.24 9.86
C MET A 358 -20.06 2.62 9.04
N LYS A 359 -20.20 3.04 7.78
CA LYS A 359 -21.16 2.44 6.86
C LYS A 359 -20.94 0.93 6.72
N ALA A 360 -19.69 0.52 6.48
CA ALA A 360 -19.32 -0.89 6.37
C ALA A 360 -19.68 -1.67 7.64
N LEU A 361 -19.39 -1.12 8.82
CA LEU A 361 -19.72 -1.76 10.09
C LEU A 361 -21.25 -1.90 10.29
N VAL A 362 -22.05 -0.89 9.94
CA VAL A 362 -23.52 -1.02 9.99
C VAL A 362 -24.01 -2.10 9.03
N GLU A 363 -23.49 -2.14 7.80
CA GLU A 363 -23.85 -3.18 6.82
C GLU A 363 -23.37 -4.58 7.22
N LEU A 364 -22.35 -4.68 8.07
CA LEU A 364 -21.91 -5.93 8.71
C LEU A 364 -22.77 -6.31 9.92
N GLY A 365 -23.77 -5.51 10.26
CA GLY A 365 -24.77 -5.80 11.29
C GLY A 365 -24.42 -5.29 12.69
N TYR A 366 -23.34 -4.54 12.85
CA TYR A 366 -22.96 -3.92 14.13
C TYR A 366 -23.86 -2.73 14.49
N ASP A 367 -24.08 -2.49 15.79
CA ASP A 367 -24.80 -1.30 16.29
C ASP A 367 -23.80 -0.18 16.63
N ILE A 368 -23.71 0.82 15.75
CA ILE A 368 -22.66 1.84 15.81
C ILE A 368 -23.16 3.10 16.51
N THR A 369 -22.38 3.59 17.47
CA THR A 369 -22.55 4.90 18.09
C THR A 369 -21.32 5.76 17.84
N PHE A 370 -21.50 6.98 17.31
CA PHE A 370 -20.39 7.90 17.01
C PHE A 370 -20.45 9.16 17.88
N ILE A 371 -19.31 9.56 18.44
CA ILE A 371 -19.18 10.78 19.28
C ILE A 371 -17.91 11.55 18.89
N PRO A 372 -18.01 12.82 18.44
CA PRO A 372 -16.85 13.67 18.21
C PRO A 372 -16.31 14.25 19.53
N LYS A 373 -14.99 14.24 19.73
CA LYS A 373 -14.30 14.79 20.91
C LYS A 373 -14.64 16.24 21.19
N ASP A 374 -14.72 17.07 20.15
CA ASP A 374 -15.03 18.49 20.29
C ASP A 374 -16.51 18.79 20.57
N LEU A 375 -17.37 17.74 20.56
CA LEU A 375 -18.82 17.80 20.71
C LEU A 375 -19.51 18.75 19.72
N LYS A 376 -18.83 19.15 18.64
CA LYS A 376 -19.37 20.02 17.60
C LYS A 376 -19.78 19.18 16.41
N ALA A 377 -21.01 19.38 15.94
CA ALA A 377 -21.48 18.74 14.73
C ALA A 377 -22.34 19.68 13.88
N LYS A 378 -22.07 19.70 12.57
CA LYS A 378 -22.97 20.33 11.61
C LYS A 378 -24.13 19.37 11.33
N GLN A 379 -25.36 19.86 11.39
CA GLN A 379 -26.57 19.04 11.25
C GLN A 379 -26.58 18.18 9.97
N LYS A 380 -26.01 18.69 8.86
CA LYS A 380 -25.95 17.93 7.59
C LYS A 380 -25.16 16.61 7.71
N TYR A 381 -24.08 16.58 8.49
CA TYR A 381 -23.24 15.38 8.65
C TYR A 381 -23.81 14.43 9.70
N VAL A 382 -24.53 14.97 10.71
CA VAL A 382 -25.30 14.13 11.64
C VAL A 382 -26.37 13.35 10.88
N GLN A 383 -27.15 14.04 10.04
CA GLN A 383 -28.18 13.39 9.22
C GLN A 383 -27.57 12.34 8.27
N LEU A 384 -26.40 12.62 7.70
CA LEU A 384 -25.70 11.67 6.83
C LEU A 384 -25.35 10.37 7.59
N LEU A 385 -24.84 10.48 8.81
CA LEU A 385 -24.55 9.32 9.67
C LEU A 385 -25.81 8.57 10.08
N GLU A 386 -26.85 9.30 10.51
CA GLU A 386 -28.13 8.70 10.93
C GLU A 386 -28.81 7.94 9.77
N ASN A 387 -28.72 8.45 8.54
CA ASN A 387 -29.27 7.80 7.34
C ASN A 387 -28.58 6.46 7.03
N GLU A 388 -27.29 6.34 7.34
CA GLU A 388 -26.53 5.08 7.21
C GLU A 388 -26.71 4.17 8.45
N GLY A 389 -27.58 4.53 9.40
CA GLY A 389 -27.89 3.73 10.59
C GLY A 389 -26.93 3.95 11.77
N VAL A 390 -26.06 4.95 11.73
CA VAL A 390 -25.16 5.30 12.83
C VAL A 390 -25.88 6.16 13.86
N ARG A 391 -25.80 5.77 15.13
CA ARG A 391 -26.39 6.53 16.24
C ARG A 391 -25.50 7.71 16.63
N TYR A 392 -26.09 8.91 16.69
CA TYR A 392 -25.42 10.12 17.17
C TYR A 392 -26.13 10.69 18.42
N PRO A 393 -25.60 10.46 19.64
CA PRO A 393 -26.10 11.12 20.83
C PRO A 393 -25.59 12.56 20.86
N ASP A 394 -26.48 13.54 20.67
CA ASP A 394 -26.13 14.96 20.77
C ASP A 394 -25.89 15.36 22.24
N LEU A 395 -24.69 15.06 22.73
CA LEU A 395 -24.26 15.36 24.11
C LEU A 395 -24.18 16.87 24.37
N SER A 396 -23.91 17.66 23.33
CA SER A 396 -23.81 19.13 23.43
C SER A 396 -25.13 19.76 23.87
N LYS A 397 -26.26 19.36 23.24
CA LYS A 397 -27.61 19.85 23.61
C LYS A 397 -28.05 19.38 24.99
N ALA A 398 -27.47 18.29 25.47
CA ALA A 398 -27.76 17.72 26.77
C ALA A 398 -26.83 18.25 27.89
N ALA A 399 -25.80 19.03 27.54
CA ALA A 399 -24.75 19.50 28.45
C ALA A 399 -24.05 18.34 29.18
N ILE A 400 -23.74 17.27 28.45
CA ILE A 400 -23.11 16.05 28.96
C ILE A 400 -21.68 15.94 28.40
N SER A 401 -20.71 15.64 29.25
CA SER A 401 -19.34 15.31 28.83
C SER A 401 -19.22 13.86 28.33
N ILE A 402 -18.19 13.57 27.53
CA ILE A 402 -17.90 12.19 27.08
C ILE A 402 -17.61 11.27 28.28
N GLU A 403 -16.96 11.79 29.33
CA GLU A 403 -16.71 11.04 30.56
C GLU A 403 -18.01 10.65 31.27
N GLU A 404 -18.95 11.59 31.45
CA GLU A 404 -20.27 11.31 32.04
C GLU A 404 -21.08 10.34 31.19
N PHE A 405 -20.96 10.42 29.86
CA PHE A 405 -21.56 9.44 28.97
C PHE A 405 -20.95 8.04 29.17
N LEU A 406 -19.61 7.91 29.19
CA LEU A 406 -18.92 6.64 29.41
C LEU A 406 -19.25 6.04 30.79
N LYS A 407 -19.33 6.85 31.85
CA LYS A 407 -19.76 6.42 33.19
C LYS A 407 -21.10 5.66 33.19
N VAL A 408 -22.05 6.12 32.38
CA VAL A 408 -23.41 5.56 32.34
C VAL A 408 -23.53 4.50 31.25
N ALA A 409 -22.98 4.74 30.07
CA ALA A 409 -23.22 3.93 28.88
C ALA A 409 -22.08 2.95 28.56
N GLY A 410 -20.92 3.07 29.20
CA GLY A 410 -19.72 2.30 28.88
C GLY A 410 -19.96 0.78 28.90
N HIS A 411 -20.74 0.29 29.85
CA HIS A 411 -21.09 -1.13 30.00
C HIS A 411 -21.93 -1.71 28.84
N TYR A 412 -22.50 -0.89 27.95
CA TYR A 412 -23.29 -1.37 26.81
C TYR A 412 -22.44 -1.74 25.59
N PHE A 413 -21.19 -1.29 25.53
CA PHE A 413 -20.33 -1.43 24.36
C PHE A 413 -19.43 -2.66 24.49
N ASP A 414 -19.28 -3.39 23.39
CA ASP A 414 -18.39 -4.56 23.30
C ASP A 414 -17.03 -4.17 22.70
N LEU A 415 -17.00 -3.06 21.95
CA LEU A 415 -15.81 -2.53 21.29
C LEU A 415 -15.85 -0.99 21.32
N VAL A 416 -14.69 -0.37 21.58
CA VAL A 416 -14.48 1.07 21.44
C VAL A 416 -13.33 1.34 20.49
N MET A 417 -13.59 2.08 19.42
CA MET A 417 -12.59 2.53 18.46
C MET A 417 -12.24 4.00 18.72
N LEU A 418 -10.97 4.27 19.01
CA LEU A 418 -10.44 5.62 19.22
C LEU A 418 -9.63 6.02 17.99
N TYR A 419 -10.03 7.09 17.32
CA TYR A 419 -9.39 7.57 16.09
C TYR A 419 -8.45 8.74 16.41
N ARG A 420 -7.21 8.66 15.91
CA ARG A 420 -6.11 9.65 16.06
C ARG A 420 -5.50 9.70 17.47
N VAL A 421 -4.21 10.01 17.49
CA VAL A 421 -3.38 10.03 18.72
C VAL A 421 -3.94 10.93 19.82
N ASP A 422 -4.49 12.10 19.49
CA ASP A 422 -4.97 13.06 20.47
C ASP A 422 -6.28 12.62 21.15
N THR A 423 -7.12 11.87 20.44
CA THR A 423 -8.39 11.33 20.96
C THR A 423 -8.13 10.08 21.78
N ALA A 424 -7.27 9.17 21.29
CA ALA A 424 -6.81 8.02 22.05
C ALA A 424 -6.13 8.45 23.36
N SER A 425 -5.24 9.46 23.30
CA SER A 425 -4.61 10.09 24.47
C SER A 425 -5.62 10.57 25.51
N SER A 426 -6.73 11.17 25.05
CA SER A 426 -7.74 11.73 25.95
C SER A 426 -8.59 10.67 26.63
N PHE A 427 -8.98 9.61 25.90
CA PHE A 427 -10.08 8.74 26.35
C PHE A 427 -9.70 7.29 26.63
N LEU A 428 -8.52 6.80 26.23
CA LEU A 428 -8.16 5.39 26.40
C LEU A 428 -8.24 4.94 27.87
N ALA A 429 -7.69 5.73 28.79
CA ALA A 429 -7.74 5.43 30.23
C ALA A 429 -9.19 5.43 30.77
N MET A 430 -10.03 6.35 30.29
CA MET A 430 -11.44 6.42 30.69
C MET A 430 -12.24 5.22 30.16
N VAL A 431 -11.97 4.80 28.93
CA VAL A 431 -12.62 3.62 28.33
C VAL A 431 -12.24 2.36 29.11
N LYS A 432 -10.96 2.17 29.44
CA LYS A 432 -10.52 1.04 30.30
C LYS A 432 -11.22 1.01 31.65
N HIS A 433 -11.52 2.18 32.21
CA HIS A 433 -12.14 2.29 33.52
C HIS A 433 -13.66 2.10 33.49
N TYR A 434 -14.36 2.73 32.54
CA TYR A 434 -15.84 2.75 32.50
C TYR A 434 -16.46 1.71 31.55
N ALA A 435 -15.67 1.11 30.66
CA ALA A 435 -16.07 0.03 29.76
C ALA A 435 -15.03 -1.12 29.77
N PRO A 436 -14.70 -1.70 30.94
CA PRO A 436 -13.63 -2.70 31.07
C PRO A 436 -13.89 -3.99 30.29
N GLN A 437 -15.15 -4.26 29.93
CA GLN A 437 -15.53 -5.40 29.10
C GLN A 437 -15.28 -5.17 27.60
N ALA A 438 -15.16 -3.91 27.17
CA ALA A 438 -15.04 -3.57 25.77
C ALA A 438 -13.61 -3.76 25.28
N LYS A 439 -13.44 -4.34 24.10
CA LYS A 439 -12.16 -4.31 23.38
C LYS A 439 -11.85 -2.89 22.92
N ILE A 440 -10.59 -2.49 22.96
CA ILE A 440 -10.15 -1.14 22.57
C ILE A 440 -9.31 -1.25 21.31
N VAL A 441 -9.77 -0.59 20.24
CA VAL A 441 -9.03 -0.45 18.99
C VAL A 441 -8.55 0.98 18.83
N PHE A 442 -7.24 1.14 18.63
CA PHE A 442 -6.66 2.44 18.29
C PHE A 442 -6.47 2.54 16.78
N ASN A 443 -7.22 3.40 16.10
CA ASN A 443 -7.01 3.71 14.69
C ASN A 443 -6.14 4.96 14.58
N THR A 444 -4.92 4.83 14.06
CA THR A 444 -3.97 5.95 14.02
C THR A 444 -4.38 7.02 13.02
N VAL A 445 -5.10 6.65 11.95
CA VAL A 445 -5.37 7.45 10.74
C VAL A 445 -4.09 7.79 9.95
N ASP A 446 -3.03 8.18 10.63
CA ASP A 446 -1.66 8.18 10.15
C ASP A 446 -0.72 8.00 11.34
N LEU A 447 0.51 7.53 11.14
CA LEU A 447 1.52 7.66 12.19
C LEU A 447 1.85 9.14 12.38
N HIS A 448 1.27 9.73 13.42
CA HIS A 448 1.36 11.16 13.67
C HIS A 448 2.82 11.57 13.88
N PHE A 449 3.57 10.76 14.64
CA PHE A 449 4.99 11.03 14.88
C PHE A 449 5.82 11.00 13.60
N LEU A 450 5.52 10.11 12.65
CA LEU A 450 6.26 10.00 11.39
C LEU A 450 5.99 11.22 10.51
N ARG A 451 4.74 11.69 10.50
CA ARG A 451 4.37 12.93 9.81
C ARG A 451 5.08 14.15 10.40
N GLU A 452 5.09 14.27 11.74
CA GLU A 452 5.78 15.35 12.43
C GLU A 452 7.29 15.29 12.21
N GLN A 453 7.89 14.10 12.25
CA GLN A 453 9.31 13.89 12.01
C GLN A 453 9.70 14.34 10.59
N ARG A 454 8.95 13.91 9.56
CA ARG A 454 9.22 14.32 8.17
C ARG A 454 9.02 15.81 7.96
N ASN A 455 8.01 16.41 8.59
CA ASN A 455 7.84 17.87 8.55
C ASN A 455 8.99 18.59 9.28
N ALA A 456 9.53 18.01 10.35
CA ALA A 456 10.69 18.54 11.06
C ALA A 456 11.96 18.44 10.20
N GLU A 457 12.15 17.33 9.47
CA GLU A 457 13.25 17.13 8.52
C GLU A 457 13.16 18.16 7.38
N LEU A 458 11.97 18.34 6.78
CA LEU A 458 11.77 19.27 5.67
C LEU A 458 11.90 20.74 6.07
N SER A 459 11.49 21.09 7.30
CA SER A 459 11.65 22.45 7.82
C SER A 459 13.00 22.69 8.49
N GLY A 460 13.82 21.66 8.72
CA GLY A 460 15.06 21.74 9.50
C GLY A 460 14.84 22.13 10.99
N SER A 461 13.64 21.94 11.54
CA SER A 461 13.25 22.44 12.86
C SER A 461 13.46 21.41 13.99
N ASP A 462 14.43 21.67 14.88
CA ASP A 462 14.66 20.80 16.05
C ASP A 462 13.52 20.83 17.07
N ILE A 463 12.72 21.91 17.11
CA ILE A 463 11.47 21.98 17.90
C ILE A 463 10.53 20.88 17.46
N MET A 464 10.28 20.84 16.16
CA MET A 464 9.37 19.88 15.55
C MET A 464 9.94 18.47 15.67
N ARG A 465 11.26 18.30 15.66
CA ARG A 465 11.93 17.01 15.91
C ARG A 465 11.74 16.55 17.36
N LYS A 466 11.94 17.42 18.36
CA LYS A 466 11.69 17.12 19.78
C LYS A 466 10.21 16.80 20.02
N ASN A 467 9.29 17.54 19.40
CA ASN A 467 7.85 17.26 19.48
C ASN A 467 7.50 15.92 18.82
N ALA A 468 8.03 15.64 17.63
CA ALA A 468 7.85 14.35 16.96
C ALA A 468 8.34 13.18 17.82
N LEU A 469 9.44 13.33 18.55
CA LEU A 469 9.94 12.30 19.48
C LEU A 469 8.98 12.09 20.67
N LYS A 470 8.44 13.17 21.26
CA LYS A 470 7.42 13.06 22.32
C LYS A 470 6.15 12.39 21.81
N THR A 471 5.68 12.79 20.63
CA THR A 471 4.54 12.16 19.96
C THR A 471 4.82 10.69 19.70
N LYS A 472 6.03 10.33 19.26
CA LYS A 472 6.43 8.94 19.02
C LYS A 472 6.32 8.11 20.29
N GLU A 473 6.89 8.55 21.39
CA GLU A 473 6.81 7.85 22.67
C GLU A 473 5.36 7.66 23.11
N HIS A 474 4.55 8.72 23.03
CA HIS A 474 3.16 8.70 23.45
C HIS A 474 2.27 7.83 22.55
N GLU A 475 2.42 7.95 21.23
CA GLU A 475 1.67 7.18 20.24
C GLU A 475 1.98 5.68 20.37
N LEU A 476 3.25 5.30 20.55
CA LEU A 476 3.64 3.90 20.79
C LEU A 476 3.10 3.36 22.13
N GLN A 477 3.04 4.19 23.18
CA GLN A 477 2.44 3.79 24.46
C GLN A 477 0.92 3.55 24.33
N LEU A 478 0.22 4.36 23.53
CA LEU A 478 -1.20 4.15 23.27
C LEU A 478 -1.44 2.84 22.50
N MET A 479 -0.59 2.57 21.49
CA MET A 479 -0.65 1.32 20.72
C MET A 479 -0.46 0.09 21.61
N GLN A 480 0.48 0.14 22.55
CA GLN A 480 0.74 -0.95 23.49
C GLN A 480 -0.42 -1.16 24.47
N GLN A 481 -1.17 -0.09 24.78
CA GLN A 481 -2.29 -0.15 25.72
C GLN A 481 -3.61 -0.60 25.09
N ALA A 482 -3.77 -0.50 23.78
CA ALA A 482 -4.94 -0.97 23.05
C ALA A 482 -4.90 -2.51 22.85
N ASP A 483 -6.07 -3.15 22.70
CA ASP A 483 -6.14 -4.58 22.35
C ASP A 483 -5.65 -4.82 20.91
N SER A 484 -5.86 -3.84 20.03
CA SER A 484 -5.28 -3.81 18.68
C SER A 484 -5.15 -2.38 18.16
N THR A 485 -4.18 -2.17 17.27
CA THR A 485 -3.95 -0.89 16.59
C THR A 485 -4.08 -1.08 15.08
N ILE A 486 -4.87 -0.21 14.44
CA ILE A 486 -5.00 -0.14 12.99
C ILE A 486 -4.01 0.89 12.44
N VAL A 487 -3.20 0.49 11.45
CA VAL A 487 -2.33 1.35 10.64
C VAL A 487 -2.72 1.25 9.16
N LEU A 488 -2.48 2.29 8.37
CA LEU A 488 -3.00 2.35 7.00
C LEU A 488 -2.04 1.78 5.95
N SER A 489 -0.72 1.88 6.15
CA SER A 489 0.28 1.47 5.15
C SER A 489 1.26 0.42 5.66
N ASN A 490 1.82 -0.37 4.73
CA ASN A 490 2.86 -1.36 5.07
C ASN A 490 4.12 -0.70 5.64
N VAL A 491 4.49 0.50 5.19
CA VAL A 491 5.59 1.30 5.76
C VAL A 491 5.35 1.60 7.24
N GLU A 492 4.13 2.00 7.60
CA GLU A 492 3.75 2.23 9.00
C GLU A 492 3.75 0.92 9.80
N PHE A 493 3.22 -0.16 9.21
CA PHE A 493 3.18 -1.48 9.83
C PHE A 493 4.60 -1.98 10.15
N ASP A 494 5.50 -1.97 9.17
CA ASP A 494 6.89 -2.42 9.31
C ASP A 494 7.67 -1.54 10.27
N LEU A 495 7.46 -0.22 10.22
CA LEU A 495 8.10 0.73 11.12
C LEU A 495 7.72 0.44 12.59
N VAL A 496 6.42 0.29 12.87
CA VAL A 496 5.98 0.00 14.25
C VAL A 496 6.40 -1.40 14.66
N LYS A 497 6.31 -2.43 13.80
CA LYS A 497 6.80 -3.78 14.13
C LYS A 497 8.30 -3.81 14.42
N LYS A 498 9.10 -3.00 13.74
CA LYS A 498 10.53 -2.87 14.00
C LYS A 498 10.82 -2.23 15.36
N ILE A 499 10.03 -1.24 15.78
CA ILE A 499 10.23 -0.51 17.04
C ILE A 499 9.61 -1.24 18.24
N LYS A 500 8.42 -1.84 18.04
CA LYS A 500 7.55 -2.45 19.05
C LYS A 500 6.90 -3.74 18.50
N PRO A 501 7.64 -4.86 18.39
CA PRO A 501 7.14 -6.11 17.84
C PRO A 501 5.89 -6.67 18.55
N GLU A 502 5.75 -6.36 19.85
CA GLU A 502 4.70 -6.82 20.74
C GLU A 502 3.32 -6.20 20.46
N VAL A 503 3.27 -5.05 19.78
CA VAL A 503 2.00 -4.37 19.48
C VAL A 503 1.20 -5.21 18.49
N ASN A 504 -0.07 -5.47 18.81
CA ASN A 504 -1.01 -6.15 17.92
C ASN A 504 -1.50 -5.19 16.83
N LEU A 505 -0.84 -5.23 15.68
CA LEU A 505 -1.13 -4.36 14.54
C LEU A 505 -2.01 -5.06 13.51
N GLU A 506 -2.92 -4.29 12.94
CA GLU A 506 -3.71 -4.65 11.77
C GLU A 506 -3.43 -3.63 10.65
N LEU A 507 -3.09 -4.12 9.46
CA LEU A 507 -2.91 -3.28 8.28
C LEU A 507 -4.28 -3.09 7.60
N MET A 508 -4.83 -1.88 7.69
CA MET A 508 -6.13 -1.53 7.13
C MET A 508 -6.02 -0.29 6.24
N PRO A 509 -5.60 -0.43 4.97
CA PRO A 509 -5.70 0.67 4.01
C PRO A 509 -7.13 1.21 3.96
N PHE A 510 -7.27 2.54 3.84
CA PHE A 510 -8.59 3.15 3.66
C PHE A 510 -9.26 2.60 2.40
N PHE A 511 -10.58 2.73 2.32
CA PHE A 511 -11.32 2.24 1.16
C PHE A 511 -12.21 3.30 0.51
N ARG A 512 -12.51 3.12 -0.78
CA ARG A 512 -13.20 4.07 -1.66
C ARG A 512 -14.28 3.36 -2.48
N MET A 513 -15.31 4.13 -2.83
CA MET A 513 -16.19 3.74 -3.92
C MET A 513 -15.42 3.84 -5.24
N ILE A 514 -15.78 2.99 -6.20
CA ILE A 514 -15.12 2.91 -7.52
C ILE A 514 -16.15 3.25 -8.59
N PRO A 515 -16.25 4.54 -8.98
CA PRO A 515 -17.14 4.95 -10.06
C PRO A 515 -16.71 4.40 -11.42
N GLY A 516 -15.42 4.10 -11.58
CA GLY A 516 -14.86 3.61 -12.84
C GLY A 516 -14.64 4.72 -13.88
N ARG A 517 -14.20 4.31 -15.07
CA ARG A 517 -13.94 5.20 -16.21
C ARG A 517 -15.21 5.35 -17.06
N SER A 518 -15.68 6.59 -17.24
CA SER A 518 -16.87 6.89 -18.06
C SER A 518 -16.55 7.50 -19.44
N ALA A 519 -15.49 8.31 -19.56
CA ALA A 519 -15.07 8.94 -20.81
C ALA A 519 -13.76 8.36 -21.35
N ALA A 520 -13.62 8.33 -22.68
CA ALA A 520 -12.43 7.86 -23.39
C ALA A 520 -11.28 8.89 -23.34
N PHE A 521 -10.07 8.48 -23.73
CA PHE A 521 -8.88 9.33 -23.70
C PHE A 521 -9.10 10.68 -24.41
N HIS A 522 -9.61 10.68 -25.66
CA HIS A 522 -9.74 11.88 -26.49
C HIS A 522 -10.80 12.88 -25.99
N GLU A 523 -11.77 12.44 -25.17
CA GLU A 523 -12.81 13.29 -24.57
C GLU A 523 -12.31 14.05 -23.33
N ARG A 524 -11.13 13.66 -22.83
CA ARG A 524 -10.53 14.20 -21.61
C ARG A 524 -9.51 15.28 -21.91
N LYS A 525 -9.43 16.29 -21.03
CA LYS A 525 -8.48 17.43 -21.12
C LYS A 525 -8.04 17.87 -19.73
N ASN A 526 -7.01 18.70 -19.64
CA ASN A 526 -6.54 19.34 -18.41
C ASN A 526 -5.90 18.39 -17.39
N ILE A 527 -5.16 19.00 -16.47
CA ILE A 527 -4.42 18.35 -15.40
C ILE A 527 -5.03 18.80 -14.07
N VAL A 528 -5.33 17.86 -13.18
CA VAL A 528 -6.00 18.16 -11.90
C VAL A 528 -5.06 17.94 -10.71
N PHE A 529 -5.03 18.89 -9.79
CA PHE A 529 -4.52 18.70 -8.44
C PHE A 529 -5.68 18.73 -7.44
N ILE A 530 -5.72 17.76 -6.53
CA ILE A 530 -6.74 17.70 -5.47
C ILE A 530 -6.11 17.63 -4.08
N GLY A 531 -6.55 18.50 -3.17
CA GLY A 531 -6.12 18.47 -1.77
C GLY A 531 -6.73 19.58 -0.90
N GLY A 532 -7.12 19.24 0.33
CA GLY A 532 -7.57 20.25 1.30
C GLY A 532 -6.39 21.09 1.81
N PHE A 533 -6.51 22.41 1.76
CA PHE A 533 -5.39 23.35 2.01
C PHE A 533 -5.19 23.71 3.49
N LYS A 534 -6.01 23.15 4.39
CA LYS A 534 -5.68 23.11 5.82
C LYS A 534 -4.52 22.17 6.14
N HIS A 535 -4.28 21.19 5.27
CA HIS A 535 -3.14 20.29 5.37
C HIS A 535 -1.94 20.91 4.63
N GLN A 536 -0.96 21.38 5.39
CA GLN A 536 0.22 22.09 4.86
C GLN A 536 0.95 21.34 3.73
N PRO A 537 1.10 19.99 3.74
CA PRO A 537 1.74 19.28 2.62
C PRO A 537 1.04 19.46 1.26
N ASN A 538 -0.28 19.69 1.24
CA ASN A 538 -0.99 19.95 -0.02
C ASN A 538 -0.69 21.36 -0.55
N LEU A 539 -0.58 22.35 0.32
CA LEU A 539 -0.23 23.72 -0.07
C LEU A 539 1.21 23.79 -0.60
N ASP A 540 2.13 23.11 0.09
CA ASP A 540 3.52 22.97 -0.35
C ASP A 540 3.61 22.33 -1.74
N ALA A 541 2.95 21.17 -1.93
CA ALA A 541 2.95 20.43 -3.19
C ALA A 541 2.42 21.24 -4.37
N ILE A 542 1.29 21.95 -4.21
CA ILE A 542 0.74 22.73 -5.32
C ILE A 542 1.58 23.96 -5.63
N THR A 543 2.16 24.60 -4.62
CA THR A 543 3.04 25.76 -4.82
C THR A 543 4.29 25.35 -5.59
N TYR A 544 4.94 24.25 -5.17
CA TYR A 544 6.07 23.63 -5.86
C TYR A 544 5.73 23.24 -7.31
N PHE A 545 4.57 22.63 -7.53
CA PHE A 545 4.12 22.27 -8.87
C PHE A 545 3.97 23.48 -9.78
N ILE A 546 3.32 24.54 -9.30
CA ILE A 546 3.09 25.77 -10.07
C ILE A 546 4.42 26.47 -10.37
N SER A 547 5.36 26.52 -9.44
CA SER A 547 6.62 27.25 -9.61
C SER A 547 7.64 26.52 -10.48
N GLU A 548 7.77 25.20 -10.34
CA GLU A 548 8.91 24.46 -10.92
C GLU A 548 8.54 23.46 -12.03
N ILE A 549 7.31 22.94 -12.02
CA ILE A 549 6.88 21.87 -12.94
C ILE A 549 5.96 22.39 -14.03
N TRP A 550 4.93 23.16 -13.65
CA TRP A 550 3.90 23.67 -14.55
C TRP A 550 4.47 24.49 -15.72
N PRO A 551 5.45 25.40 -15.54
CA PRO A 551 6.03 26.16 -16.66
C PRO A 551 6.64 25.23 -17.73
N LYS A 552 7.27 24.13 -17.30
CA LYS A 552 7.88 23.14 -18.20
C LYS A 552 6.83 22.32 -18.97
N VAL A 553 5.73 21.96 -18.30
CA VAL A 553 4.60 21.25 -18.91
C VAL A 553 3.87 22.15 -19.91
N HIS A 554 3.52 23.36 -19.52
CA HIS A 554 2.74 24.28 -20.34
C HIS A 554 3.51 24.79 -21.57
N LEU A 555 4.85 24.84 -21.50
CA LEU A 555 5.71 25.11 -22.66
C LEU A 555 5.53 24.08 -23.79
N LYS A 556 5.10 22.86 -23.49
CA LYS A 556 4.88 21.79 -24.47
C LYS A 556 3.40 21.51 -24.73
N LEU A 557 2.53 21.78 -23.76
CA LEU A 557 1.09 21.54 -23.82
C LEU A 557 0.31 22.85 -23.67
N HIS A 558 0.35 23.70 -24.70
CA HIS A 558 -0.25 25.04 -24.67
C HIS A 558 -1.77 25.05 -24.44
N ASP A 559 -2.47 23.98 -24.83
CA ASP A 559 -3.93 23.87 -24.67
C ASP A 559 -4.35 23.27 -23.32
N ALA A 560 -3.40 22.75 -22.52
CA ALA A 560 -3.70 22.13 -21.24
C ALA A 560 -3.78 23.19 -20.13
N LYS A 561 -4.82 23.10 -19.29
CA LYS A 561 -4.95 23.89 -18.06
C LYS A 561 -4.67 23.07 -16.81
N LEU A 562 -4.15 23.72 -15.78
CA LEU A 562 -4.04 23.16 -14.44
C LEU A 562 -5.27 23.55 -13.62
N ARG A 563 -6.05 22.57 -13.15
CA ARG A 563 -7.24 22.80 -12.30
C ARG A 563 -6.97 22.35 -10.87
N ILE A 564 -7.19 23.24 -9.92
CA ILE A 564 -6.87 23.05 -8.50
C ILE A 564 -8.16 22.95 -7.70
N ILE A 565 -8.36 21.80 -7.04
CA ILE A 565 -9.57 21.47 -6.29
C ILE A 565 -9.23 21.23 -4.82
N GLY A 566 -9.95 21.88 -3.91
CA GLY A 566 -9.73 21.70 -2.49
C GLY A 566 -10.39 22.75 -1.60
N SER A 567 -10.75 22.35 -0.39
CA SER A 567 -11.35 23.24 0.59
C SER A 567 -10.30 24.14 1.26
N ASN A 568 -10.71 25.37 1.59
CA ASN A 568 -9.95 26.37 2.36
C ASN A 568 -8.61 26.85 1.74
N PRO A 569 -8.54 27.15 0.42
CA PRO A 569 -7.32 27.71 -0.18
C PRO A 569 -6.91 29.03 0.51
N PRO A 570 -5.63 29.22 0.85
CA PRO A 570 -5.14 30.45 1.47
C PRO A 570 -5.06 31.59 0.44
N LYS A 571 -5.04 32.85 0.91
CA LYS A 571 -5.03 34.04 0.03
C LYS A 571 -3.82 34.06 -0.90
N GLU A 572 -2.70 33.52 -0.43
CA GLU A 572 -1.45 33.41 -1.17
C GLU A 572 -1.61 32.54 -2.43
N LEU A 573 -2.39 31.45 -2.34
CA LEU A 573 -2.66 30.59 -3.49
C LEU A 573 -3.55 31.29 -4.53
N TYR A 574 -4.53 32.08 -4.10
CA TYR A 574 -5.32 32.91 -5.03
C TYR A 574 -4.43 33.88 -5.81
N ARG A 575 -3.51 34.59 -5.13
CA ARG A 575 -2.59 35.52 -5.80
C ARG A 575 -1.68 34.84 -6.82
N LEU A 576 -1.20 33.63 -6.50
CA LEU A 576 -0.34 32.85 -7.39
C LEU A 576 -1.07 32.38 -8.66
N VAL A 577 -2.37 32.07 -8.52
CA VAL A 577 -3.21 31.62 -9.65
C VAL A 577 -3.70 32.80 -10.49
N ASP A 578 -4.08 33.92 -9.87
CA ASP A 578 -4.58 35.11 -10.59
C ASP A 578 -3.54 35.73 -11.55
N SER A 579 -2.25 35.42 -11.36
CA SER A 579 -1.17 35.86 -12.26
C SER A 579 -1.00 35.00 -13.52
N ASP A 580 -1.68 33.86 -13.64
CA ASP A 580 -1.50 32.91 -14.75
C ASP A 580 -2.85 32.35 -15.24
N ASN A 581 -3.25 32.73 -16.46
CA ASN A 581 -4.53 32.33 -17.06
C ASN A 581 -4.60 30.85 -17.47
N THR A 582 -3.50 30.11 -17.34
CA THR A 582 -3.41 28.68 -17.62
C THR A 582 -3.76 27.82 -16.40
N ILE A 583 -3.93 28.46 -15.22
CA ILE A 583 -4.23 27.82 -13.94
C ILE A 583 -5.62 28.27 -13.46
N GLU A 584 -6.44 27.33 -13.00
CA GLU A 584 -7.78 27.56 -12.49
C GLU A 584 -7.94 27.01 -11.08
N LEU A 585 -8.18 27.87 -10.10
CA LEU A 585 -8.52 27.48 -8.74
C LEU A 585 -10.03 27.39 -8.55
N LEU A 586 -10.56 26.17 -8.57
CA LEU A 586 -12.00 25.91 -8.39
C LEU A 586 -12.43 25.99 -6.92
N GLY A 587 -11.49 25.78 -6.00
CA GLY A 587 -11.78 25.72 -4.56
C GLY A 587 -12.57 24.46 -4.18
N TYR A 588 -13.52 24.58 -3.25
CA TYR A 588 -14.33 23.45 -2.80
C TYR A 588 -15.35 23.05 -3.87
N VAL A 589 -15.28 21.78 -4.30
CA VAL A 589 -16.21 21.17 -5.25
C VAL A 589 -17.00 20.08 -4.54
N ALA A 590 -18.33 20.17 -4.54
CA ALA A 590 -19.20 19.25 -3.81
C ALA A 590 -19.37 17.88 -4.49
N ASN A 591 -19.31 17.83 -5.82
CA ASN A 591 -19.29 16.59 -6.59
C ASN A 591 -18.06 16.55 -7.49
N LEU A 592 -17.19 15.57 -7.27
CA LEU A 592 -15.94 15.39 -8.01
C LEU A 592 -16.12 14.63 -9.33
N ASP A 593 -17.26 13.95 -9.55
CA ASP A 593 -17.50 13.17 -10.76
C ASP A 593 -17.24 13.96 -12.05
N PRO A 594 -17.75 15.19 -12.24
CA PRO A 594 -17.54 15.93 -13.48
C PRO A 594 -16.06 16.23 -13.73
N GLU A 595 -15.30 16.45 -12.66
CA GLU A 595 -13.89 16.81 -12.73
C GLU A 595 -13.02 15.59 -13.08
N PHE A 596 -13.26 14.44 -12.43
CA PHE A 596 -12.51 13.22 -12.73
C PHE A 596 -12.94 12.54 -14.04
N ASN A 597 -14.20 12.69 -14.45
CA ASN A 597 -14.66 12.14 -15.73
C ASN A 597 -14.07 12.89 -16.93
N THR A 598 -13.75 14.18 -16.78
CA THR A 598 -13.27 15.03 -17.89
C THR A 598 -11.77 15.30 -17.83
N CYS A 599 -11.11 15.12 -16.69
CA CYS A 599 -9.68 15.37 -16.60
C CYS A 599 -8.84 14.31 -17.33
N LYS A 600 -7.71 14.74 -17.92
CA LYS A 600 -6.78 13.84 -18.57
C LYS A 600 -5.97 13.06 -17.54
N LEU A 601 -5.36 13.75 -16.58
CA LEU A 601 -4.54 13.11 -15.56
C LEU A 601 -4.55 13.95 -14.28
N THR A 602 -4.12 13.34 -13.19
CA THR A 602 -3.92 14.03 -11.91
C THR A 602 -2.46 14.07 -11.50
N VAL A 603 -2.11 15.01 -10.61
CA VAL A 603 -0.75 15.16 -10.10
C VAL A 603 -0.70 15.17 -8.57
N ALA A 604 0.29 14.50 -8.00
CA ALA A 604 0.55 14.44 -6.56
C ALA A 604 2.05 14.66 -6.23
N PRO A 605 2.58 15.88 -6.45
CA PRO A 605 3.99 16.23 -6.26
C PRO A 605 4.30 16.57 -4.79
N LEU A 606 3.96 15.67 -3.86
CA LEU A 606 4.20 15.88 -2.44
C LEU A 606 5.69 15.84 -2.12
N ARG A 607 6.15 16.71 -1.23
CA ARG A 607 7.51 16.68 -0.69
C ARG A 607 7.57 16.11 0.74
N SER A 608 6.50 16.27 1.52
CA SER A 608 6.31 15.66 2.86
C SER A 608 4.97 14.91 3.00
N GLY A 609 4.88 14.12 4.07
CA GLY A 609 3.64 13.49 4.57
C GLY A 609 3.88 12.09 5.13
N ALA A 610 2.87 11.51 5.79
CA ALA A 610 2.85 10.10 6.23
C ALA A 610 1.50 9.46 5.86
N GLY A 611 1.39 8.14 5.98
CA GLY A 611 0.20 7.37 5.63
C GLY A 611 -0.11 7.32 4.12
N ILE A 612 -1.19 6.63 3.76
CA ILE A 612 -1.67 6.52 2.38
C ILE A 612 -2.30 7.84 1.91
N LYS A 613 -2.09 8.22 0.64
CA LYS A 613 -2.64 9.45 0.09
C LYS A 613 -3.99 9.23 -0.60
N GLY A 614 -5.05 9.65 0.08
CA GLY A 614 -6.44 9.65 -0.42
C GLY A 614 -6.61 10.13 -1.84
N LYS A 615 -5.91 11.21 -2.22
CA LYS A 615 -5.99 11.82 -3.54
C LYS A 615 -5.56 10.90 -4.68
N ILE A 616 -4.52 10.08 -4.48
CA ILE A 616 -4.06 9.15 -5.51
C ILE A 616 -5.12 8.06 -5.70
N VAL A 617 -5.51 7.36 -4.63
CA VAL A 617 -6.53 6.30 -4.73
C VAL A 617 -7.84 6.84 -5.29
N THR A 618 -8.23 8.07 -4.92
CA THR A 618 -9.42 8.72 -5.48
C THR A 618 -9.25 8.93 -6.98
N SER A 619 -8.12 9.45 -7.48
CA SER A 619 -7.91 9.55 -8.94
C SER A 619 -8.01 8.20 -9.65
N LEU A 620 -7.32 7.19 -9.09
CA LEU A 620 -7.26 5.86 -9.66
C LEU A 620 -8.65 5.17 -9.65
N SER A 621 -9.53 5.45 -8.68
CA SER A 621 -10.89 4.88 -8.61
C SER A 621 -11.83 5.37 -9.70
N TYR A 622 -11.52 6.49 -10.37
CA TYR A 622 -12.21 6.98 -11.57
C TYR A 622 -11.50 6.57 -12.87
N GLY A 623 -10.45 5.74 -12.78
CA GLY A 623 -9.60 5.40 -13.91
C GLY A 623 -8.85 6.62 -14.46
N VAL A 624 -8.47 7.55 -13.60
CA VAL A 624 -7.64 8.71 -13.99
C VAL A 624 -6.19 8.44 -13.59
N PRO A 625 -5.28 8.25 -14.56
CA PRO A 625 -3.87 8.12 -14.29
C PRO A 625 -3.30 9.29 -13.45
N CYS A 626 -2.37 8.97 -12.56
CA CYS A 626 -1.74 9.94 -11.66
C CYS A 626 -0.22 9.98 -11.88
N VAL A 627 0.36 11.17 -11.86
CA VAL A 627 1.82 11.36 -11.74
C VAL A 627 2.12 11.81 -10.31
N ALA A 628 2.84 11.00 -9.55
CA ALA A 628 3.05 11.17 -8.12
C ALA A 628 4.53 11.22 -7.76
N SER A 629 4.88 11.84 -6.63
CA SER A 629 6.22 11.73 -6.08
C SER A 629 6.42 10.38 -5.37
N PRO A 630 7.67 9.90 -5.18
CA PRO A 630 7.92 8.67 -4.42
C PRO A 630 7.26 8.67 -3.04
N ILE A 631 7.27 9.81 -2.35
CA ILE A 631 6.64 9.96 -1.02
C ILE A 631 5.12 10.02 -1.08
N ALA A 632 4.54 10.40 -2.22
CA ALA A 632 3.10 10.39 -2.41
C ALA A 632 2.57 8.97 -2.65
N SER A 633 3.32 8.14 -3.37
CA SER A 633 2.98 6.73 -3.65
C SER A 633 3.43 5.75 -2.57
N GLU A 634 4.19 6.22 -1.58
CA GLU A 634 4.75 5.40 -0.51
C GLU A 634 3.67 4.67 0.27
N GLY A 635 3.92 3.39 0.52
CA GLY A 635 3.09 2.57 1.38
C GLY A 635 1.73 2.18 0.80
N MET A 636 1.54 2.42 -0.50
CA MET A 636 0.30 2.17 -1.22
C MET A 636 0.31 0.86 -2.02
N GLU A 637 1.44 0.16 -2.07
CA GLU A 637 1.64 -1.05 -2.89
C GLU A 637 1.22 -0.87 -4.36
N LEU A 638 1.36 0.35 -4.87
CA LEU A 638 1.19 0.66 -6.28
C LEU A 638 2.53 0.48 -6.99
N ILE A 639 2.52 -0.16 -8.16
CA ILE A 639 3.70 -0.46 -8.96
C ILE A 639 4.01 0.74 -9.88
N PRO A 640 5.19 1.38 -9.74
CA PRO A 640 5.61 2.47 -10.62
C PRO A 640 5.62 2.05 -12.08
N ASP A 641 5.21 2.97 -12.96
CA ASP A 641 5.11 2.79 -14.41
C ASP A 641 4.09 1.72 -14.88
N LYS A 642 3.35 1.11 -13.94
CA LYS A 642 2.24 0.18 -14.20
C LYS A 642 0.90 0.67 -13.69
N ASP A 643 0.82 1.09 -12.43
CA ASP A 643 -0.43 1.59 -11.81
C ASP A 643 -0.49 3.13 -11.82
N LEU A 644 0.66 3.77 -11.76
CA LEU A 644 0.84 5.22 -11.82
C LEU A 644 2.25 5.56 -12.29
N LEU A 645 2.47 6.80 -12.69
CA LEU A 645 3.82 7.30 -12.96
C LEU A 645 4.41 7.93 -11.70
N VAL A 646 5.63 7.53 -11.35
CA VAL A 646 6.37 8.12 -10.22
C VAL A 646 7.49 9.01 -10.76
N ALA A 647 7.59 10.24 -10.28
CA ALA A 647 8.66 11.17 -10.66
C ALA A 647 9.22 11.87 -9.42
N LYS A 648 10.53 12.08 -9.36
CA LYS A 648 11.18 12.73 -8.21
C LYS A 648 11.50 14.19 -8.48
N GLU A 649 12.09 14.48 -9.64
CA GLU A 649 12.62 15.80 -9.98
C GLU A 649 11.67 16.59 -10.91
N PRO A 650 11.72 17.93 -10.94
CA PRO A 650 10.79 18.73 -11.76
C PRO A 650 10.77 18.36 -13.25
N ASP A 651 11.93 18.09 -13.84
CA ASP A 651 12.04 17.70 -15.25
C ASP A 651 11.44 16.32 -15.51
N GLU A 652 11.63 15.38 -14.57
CA GLU A 652 11.04 14.05 -14.66
C GLU A 652 9.51 14.14 -14.58
N PHE A 653 8.99 14.95 -13.65
CA PHE A 653 7.56 15.22 -13.54
C PHE A 653 7.00 15.78 -14.85
N ALA A 654 7.64 16.82 -15.38
CA ALA A 654 7.19 17.45 -16.62
C ALA A 654 7.16 16.45 -17.79
N ASN A 655 8.25 15.68 -17.97
CA ASN A 655 8.35 14.68 -19.02
C ASN A 655 7.29 13.56 -18.89
N LYS A 656 7.08 13.04 -17.68
CA LYS A 656 6.07 12.00 -17.44
C LYS A 656 4.65 12.52 -17.64
N ILE A 657 4.37 13.77 -17.23
CA ILE A 657 3.08 14.43 -17.48
C ILE A 657 2.84 14.61 -18.97
N ILE A 658 3.83 15.13 -19.71
CA ILE A 658 3.71 15.35 -21.15
C ILE A 658 3.45 14.01 -21.87
N LYS A 659 4.27 13.00 -21.58
CA LYS A 659 4.12 11.66 -22.16
C LYS A 659 2.72 11.10 -21.90
N LEU A 660 2.26 11.13 -20.65
CA LEU A 660 0.93 10.62 -20.27
C LEU A 660 -0.23 11.41 -20.87
N TYR A 661 -0.03 12.71 -21.12
CA TYR A 661 -1.05 13.56 -21.72
C TYR A 661 -1.21 13.31 -23.23
N THR A 662 -0.16 12.83 -23.91
CA THR A 662 -0.12 12.65 -25.38
C THR A 662 -0.21 11.19 -25.83
N ASP A 663 0.15 10.23 -24.98
CA ASP A 663 0.21 8.80 -25.31
C ASP A 663 -1.06 8.06 -24.84
N GLU A 664 -1.98 7.82 -25.77
CA GLU A 664 -3.25 7.14 -25.49
C GLU A 664 -3.07 5.69 -25.04
N ALA A 665 -2.09 4.97 -25.59
CA ALA A 665 -1.86 3.57 -25.24
C ALA A 665 -1.33 3.45 -23.80
N LEU A 666 -0.36 4.29 -23.44
CA LEU A 666 0.15 4.38 -22.07
C LEU A 666 -0.94 4.80 -21.10
N TRP A 667 -1.76 5.79 -21.48
CA TRP A 667 -2.86 6.27 -20.64
C TRP A 667 -3.89 5.17 -20.34
N ASN A 668 -4.33 4.44 -21.36
CA ASN A 668 -5.29 3.34 -21.20
C ASN A 668 -4.70 2.21 -20.35
N ALA A 669 -3.44 1.83 -20.59
CA ALA A 669 -2.75 0.81 -19.81
C ALA A 669 -2.67 1.19 -18.31
N LEU A 670 -2.24 2.41 -18.00
CA LEU A 670 -2.19 2.91 -16.62
C LEU A 670 -3.58 2.98 -15.99
N SER A 671 -4.58 3.45 -16.74
CA SER A 671 -5.96 3.54 -16.25
C SER A 671 -6.56 2.17 -15.92
N ASP A 672 -6.34 1.16 -16.78
CA ASP A 672 -6.91 -0.17 -16.60
C ASP A 672 -6.24 -0.92 -15.43
N ASN A 673 -4.91 -0.80 -15.31
CA ASN A 673 -4.15 -1.32 -14.18
C ASN A 673 -4.55 -0.63 -12.86
N ALA A 674 -4.63 0.71 -12.86
CA ALA A 674 -5.05 1.48 -11.70
C ALA A 674 -6.43 1.06 -11.18
N LEU A 675 -7.41 0.89 -12.07
CA LEU A 675 -8.75 0.42 -11.70
C LEU A 675 -8.71 -1.00 -11.12
N THR A 676 -7.94 -1.90 -11.72
CA THR A 676 -7.76 -3.27 -11.20
C THR A 676 -7.17 -3.26 -9.79
N THR A 677 -6.06 -2.54 -9.61
CA THR A 677 -5.36 -2.44 -8.33
C THR A 677 -6.22 -1.78 -7.24
N VAL A 678 -6.99 -0.74 -7.59
CA VAL A 678 -7.93 -0.09 -6.66
C VAL A 678 -9.12 -0.99 -6.33
N GLU A 679 -9.67 -1.72 -7.29
CA GLU A 679 -10.76 -2.69 -7.06
C GLU A 679 -10.35 -3.78 -6.06
N GLU A 680 -9.15 -4.32 -6.21
CA GLU A 680 -8.65 -5.41 -5.37
C GLU A 680 -8.28 -4.96 -3.95
N ARG A 681 -7.67 -3.77 -3.80
CA ARG A 681 -7.04 -3.36 -2.54
C ARG A 681 -7.79 -2.28 -1.77
N TYR A 682 -8.37 -1.35 -2.50
CA TYR A 682 -8.90 -0.09 -1.99
C TYR A 682 -10.42 0.06 -2.18
N SER A 683 -11.10 -0.91 -2.79
CA SER A 683 -12.55 -0.86 -2.96
C SER A 683 -13.27 -0.92 -1.62
N TYR A 684 -14.45 -0.30 -1.56
CA TYR A 684 -15.36 -0.41 -0.43
C TYR A 684 -15.63 -1.87 -0.06
N LYS A 685 -15.76 -2.74 -1.07
CA LYS A 685 -15.94 -4.19 -0.89
C LYS A 685 -14.74 -4.84 -0.21
N ALA A 686 -13.52 -4.61 -0.71
CA ALA A 686 -12.29 -5.15 -0.12
C ALA A 686 -12.06 -4.64 1.31
N GLY A 687 -12.32 -3.35 1.55
CA GLY A 687 -12.22 -2.73 2.87
C GLY A 687 -13.23 -3.29 3.87
N LYS A 688 -14.50 -3.43 3.46
CA LYS A 688 -15.57 -4.03 4.28
C LYS A 688 -15.24 -5.48 4.67
N LYS A 689 -14.72 -6.28 3.74
CA LYS A 689 -14.19 -7.63 4.03
C LYS A 689 -13.12 -7.58 5.13
N ARG A 690 -12.08 -6.77 4.89
CA ARG A 690 -10.89 -6.70 5.78
C ARG A 690 -11.27 -6.29 7.20
N ILE A 691 -12.11 -5.26 7.36
CA ILE A 691 -12.50 -4.80 8.70
C ILE A 691 -13.33 -5.84 9.46
N GLY A 692 -14.21 -6.59 8.79
CA GLY A 692 -14.92 -7.64 9.51
C GLY A 692 -14.07 -8.86 9.80
N ASP A 693 -13.10 -9.22 8.95
CA ASP A 693 -12.15 -10.30 9.23
C ASP A 693 -11.34 -9.98 10.49
N PHE A 694 -10.88 -8.73 10.56
CA PHE A 694 -10.24 -8.17 11.75
C PHE A 694 -11.14 -8.24 12.99
N LEU A 695 -12.40 -7.81 12.89
CA LEU A 695 -13.30 -7.81 14.04
C LEU A 695 -13.68 -9.21 14.52
N ASN A 696 -13.87 -10.18 13.62
CA ASN A 696 -14.11 -11.57 14.02
C ASN A 696 -12.93 -12.14 14.81
N LYS A 697 -11.71 -11.88 14.34
CA LYS A 697 -10.48 -12.28 15.01
C LYS A 697 -10.37 -11.64 16.39
N LEU A 698 -10.73 -10.36 16.51
CA LEU A 698 -10.62 -9.60 17.76
C LEU A 698 -11.68 -9.96 18.80
N LEU A 699 -12.93 -10.17 18.37
CA LEU A 699 -14.08 -10.39 19.25
C LEU A 699 -14.42 -11.87 19.48
N GLY A 700 -13.81 -12.77 18.70
CA GLY A 700 -13.97 -14.21 18.78
C GLY A 700 -15.23 -14.73 18.05
N SER A 701 -15.10 -15.88 17.40
CA SER A 701 -16.17 -16.51 16.59
C SER A 701 -17.41 -16.90 17.38
N SER A 702 -17.37 -16.88 18.72
CA SER A 702 -18.43 -17.39 19.61
C SER A 702 -19.53 -16.37 19.97
N ARG A 703 -19.39 -15.09 19.62
CA ARG A 703 -20.44 -14.06 19.85
C ARG A 703 -21.00 -13.42 18.58
N HIS A 704 -20.50 -13.80 17.40
CA HIS A 704 -20.95 -13.24 16.13
C HIS A 704 -21.82 -14.22 15.35
N SER A 705 -23.07 -14.33 15.79
CA SER A 705 -24.18 -14.72 14.91
C SER A 705 -24.76 -13.47 14.23
N VAL A 706 -23.96 -12.70 13.49
CA VAL A 706 -24.49 -11.58 12.69
C VAL A 706 -23.83 -11.53 11.32
N TRP A 707 -24.16 -12.52 10.50
CA TRP A 707 -24.76 -12.26 9.20
C TRP A 707 -26.10 -12.97 9.24
N GLY A 708 -27.17 -12.37 8.70
CA GLY A 708 -28.54 -12.89 8.77
C GLY A 708 -28.59 -14.34 8.30
N SER A 709 -28.44 -15.30 9.21
CA SER A 709 -28.23 -16.68 8.82
C SER A 709 -29.52 -17.29 8.31
N GLU A 710 -30.68 -16.91 8.87
CA GLU A 710 -31.97 -17.27 8.28
C GLU A 710 -32.23 -16.53 6.97
N GLU A 711 -31.91 -15.24 6.83
CA GLU A 711 -32.21 -14.46 5.62
C GLU A 711 -31.25 -14.76 4.46
N PHE A 712 -29.95 -14.99 4.71
CA PHE A 712 -28.95 -15.48 3.76
C PHE A 712 -29.27 -16.92 3.34
N LEU A 713 -29.61 -17.79 4.28
CA LEU A 713 -30.01 -19.16 3.95
C LEU A 713 -31.42 -19.21 3.34
N GLN A 714 -32.34 -18.28 3.62
CA GLN A 714 -33.64 -18.19 2.95
C GLN A 714 -33.43 -17.63 1.55
N ASN A 715 -32.75 -16.51 1.35
CA ASN A 715 -32.55 -15.94 0.02
C ASN A 715 -31.70 -16.83 -0.91
N ASN A 716 -30.72 -17.58 -0.38
CA ASN A 716 -29.83 -18.42 -1.20
C ASN A 716 -30.24 -19.90 -1.29
N LEU A 717 -31.11 -20.40 -0.41
CA LEU A 717 -31.61 -21.80 -0.47
C LEU A 717 -33.14 -21.90 -0.53
N ALA A 718 -33.90 -20.79 -0.68
CA ALA A 718 -35.37 -20.79 -0.74
C ALA A 718 -35.96 -21.71 -1.82
N ASN A 719 -35.17 -22.02 -2.85
CA ASN A 719 -35.59 -22.88 -3.96
C ASN A 719 -34.95 -24.27 -3.94
N GLU A 720 -34.07 -24.60 -2.99
CA GLU A 720 -33.29 -25.86 -3.00
C GLU A 720 -33.79 -26.93 -2.04
N THR A 721 -34.56 -26.56 -1.01
CA THR A 721 -34.92 -27.49 0.07
C THR A 721 -36.10 -28.41 -0.25
N ASP A 722 -36.89 -28.09 -1.26
CA ASP A 722 -38.20 -28.75 -1.49
C ASP A 722 -38.23 -29.70 -2.71
N ASP A 723 -37.20 -29.78 -3.55
CA ASP A 723 -37.25 -30.54 -4.83
C ASP A 723 -35.98 -31.38 -5.14
N THR A 724 -35.39 -32.05 -4.12
CA THR A 724 -34.27 -33.00 -4.32
C THR A 724 -34.73 -34.46 -4.20
N ASP A 725 -35.69 -34.85 -5.03
CA ASP A 725 -36.24 -36.21 -5.10
C ASP A 725 -35.13 -37.27 -5.28
N GLY A 726 -34.73 -37.93 -4.19
CA GLY A 726 -33.79 -39.07 -4.17
C GLY A 726 -32.30 -38.81 -4.53
N LYS A 727 -31.87 -37.57 -4.80
CA LYS A 727 -30.50 -37.27 -5.28
C LYS A 727 -29.47 -37.14 -4.15
N LYS A 728 -28.23 -37.57 -4.41
CA LYS A 728 -27.07 -37.36 -3.53
C LYS A 728 -26.60 -35.90 -3.62
N ARG A 729 -26.81 -35.14 -2.55
CA ARG A 729 -26.30 -33.76 -2.37
C ARG A 729 -24.79 -33.74 -2.12
N ILE A 730 -24.04 -33.04 -2.96
CA ILE A 730 -22.59 -32.88 -2.89
C ILE A 730 -22.25 -31.40 -2.79
N ILE A 731 -21.33 -31.05 -1.90
CA ILE A 731 -20.72 -29.71 -1.85
C ILE A 731 -19.41 -29.72 -2.61
N ILE A 732 -19.20 -28.75 -3.50
CA ILE A 732 -17.92 -28.52 -4.17
C ILE A 732 -17.27 -27.29 -3.54
N GLU A 733 -16.10 -27.46 -2.93
CA GLU A 733 -15.37 -26.39 -2.27
C GLU A 733 -14.20 -25.90 -3.14
N LEU A 734 -14.18 -24.60 -3.43
CA LEU A 734 -13.14 -23.91 -4.19
C LEU A 734 -12.65 -22.66 -3.45
N PRO A 735 -11.35 -22.31 -3.49
CA PRO A 735 -10.84 -21.10 -2.85
C PRO A 735 -11.36 -19.83 -3.53
N SER A 736 -11.63 -19.86 -4.83
CA SER A 736 -12.30 -18.80 -5.62
C SER A 736 -12.97 -19.40 -6.87
N PHE A 737 -13.93 -18.69 -7.48
CA PHE A 737 -14.62 -19.14 -8.70
C PHE A 737 -14.82 -17.98 -9.71
N ASP A 738 -13.70 -17.38 -10.14
CA ASP A 738 -13.67 -16.26 -11.09
C ASP A 738 -13.30 -16.71 -12.52
N LYS A 739 -12.00 -16.87 -12.78
CA LYS A 739 -11.39 -17.25 -14.06
C LYS A 739 -10.14 -18.09 -13.82
N GLY A 740 -10.04 -19.25 -14.46
CA GLY A 740 -8.89 -20.13 -14.28
C GLY A 740 -9.06 -21.51 -14.93
N GLY A 741 -7.94 -22.15 -15.27
CA GLY A 741 -7.95 -23.45 -15.96
C GLY A 741 -8.46 -24.60 -15.07
N LEU A 742 -8.17 -24.53 -13.78
CA LEU A 742 -8.61 -25.56 -12.83
C LEU A 742 -10.10 -25.42 -12.49
N GLU A 743 -10.55 -24.21 -12.18
CA GLU A 743 -11.94 -23.89 -11.90
C GLU A 743 -12.83 -24.28 -13.08
N LYS A 744 -12.32 -24.09 -14.31
CA LYS A 744 -12.97 -24.55 -15.54
C LYS A 744 -13.06 -26.08 -15.62
N VAL A 745 -11.98 -26.81 -15.29
CA VAL A 745 -12.02 -28.29 -15.21
C VAL A 745 -13.06 -28.77 -14.20
N VAL A 746 -13.17 -28.09 -13.04
CA VAL A 746 -14.17 -28.41 -12.03
C VAL A 746 -15.58 -28.16 -12.54
N LEU A 747 -15.83 -27.00 -13.15
CA LEU A 747 -17.12 -26.69 -13.75
C LEU A 747 -17.52 -27.70 -14.84
N ASP A 748 -16.59 -28.01 -15.75
CA ASP A 748 -16.84 -28.96 -16.84
C ASP A 748 -17.13 -30.36 -16.31
N SER A 749 -16.47 -30.76 -15.23
CA SER A 749 -16.77 -32.00 -14.51
C SER A 749 -18.20 -31.96 -13.96
N ILE A 750 -18.57 -30.91 -13.22
CA ILE A 750 -19.91 -30.70 -12.63
C ILE A 750 -21.01 -30.79 -13.71
N LEU A 751 -20.79 -30.13 -14.85
CA LEU A 751 -21.75 -30.11 -15.96
C LEU A 751 -21.93 -31.47 -16.63
N ALA A 752 -20.92 -32.33 -16.59
CA ALA A 752 -20.93 -33.65 -17.18
C ALA A 752 -21.45 -34.77 -16.25
N PHE A 753 -21.57 -34.52 -14.93
CA PHE A 753 -22.14 -35.49 -14.00
C PHE A 753 -23.61 -35.79 -14.29
N ASN A 754 -24.04 -36.98 -13.92
CA ASN A 754 -25.41 -37.42 -14.01
C ASN A 754 -26.31 -36.63 -13.03
N LYS A 755 -26.97 -35.60 -13.57
CA LYS A 755 -27.90 -34.72 -12.84
C LYS A 755 -29.14 -35.44 -12.27
N ASN A 756 -29.39 -36.70 -12.66
CA ASN A 756 -30.44 -37.53 -12.05
C ASN A 756 -29.98 -38.22 -10.76
N LYS A 757 -28.66 -38.36 -10.54
CA LYS A 757 -28.08 -39.00 -9.34
C LYS A 757 -27.55 -38.00 -8.33
N PHE A 758 -26.93 -36.92 -8.81
CA PHE A 758 -26.21 -35.96 -7.96
C PHE A 758 -26.80 -34.56 -8.04
N HIS A 759 -26.78 -33.86 -6.92
CA HIS A 759 -27.12 -32.45 -6.81
C HIS A 759 -25.92 -31.70 -6.24
N PHE A 760 -25.42 -30.71 -6.97
CA PHE A 760 -24.17 -30.02 -6.63
C PHE A 760 -24.44 -28.61 -6.13
N LEU A 761 -23.76 -28.25 -5.05
CA LEU A 761 -23.70 -26.90 -4.53
C LEU A 761 -22.24 -26.44 -4.54
N ILE A 762 -21.92 -25.41 -5.32
CA ILE A 762 -20.58 -24.83 -5.35
C ILE A 762 -20.47 -23.81 -4.22
N VAL A 763 -19.45 -23.94 -3.38
CA VAL A 763 -19.19 -23.07 -2.24
C VAL A 763 -17.78 -22.51 -2.34
N THR A 764 -17.65 -21.19 -2.18
CA THR A 764 -16.34 -20.54 -2.21
C THR A 764 -16.25 -19.36 -1.25
N PRO A 765 -15.14 -19.18 -0.50
CA PRO A 765 -14.87 -17.96 0.25
C PRO A 765 -14.27 -16.84 -0.62
N GLY A 766 -13.92 -17.15 -1.87
CA GLY A 766 -13.28 -16.22 -2.79
C GLY A 766 -14.25 -15.53 -3.74
N LYS A 767 -13.68 -14.78 -4.69
CA LYS A 767 -14.45 -14.00 -5.66
C LYS A 767 -15.21 -14.90 -6.64
N LEU A 768 -16.46 -14.54 -6.92
CA LEU A 768 -17.24 -15.04 -8.04
C LEU A 768 -16.99 -14.19 -9.29
N GLY A 769 -16.84 -14.83 -10.44
CA GLY A 769 -16.61 -14.14 -11.71
C GLY A 769 -17.24 -14.86 -12.90
N GLU A 770 -16.55 -14.88 -14.04
CA GLU A 770 -17.14 -15.36 -15.30
C GLU A 770 -17.64 -16.82 -15.20
N LEU A 771 -16.83 -17.72 -14.61
CA LEU A 771 -17.21 -19.13 -14.46
C LEU A 771 -18.42 -19.32 -13.55
N SER A 772 -18.59 -18.47 -12.53
CA SER A 772 -19.79 -18.50 -11.68
C SER A 772 -21.05 -18.17 -12.45
N THR A 773 -20.98 -17.21 -13.37
CA THR A 773 -22.10 -16.83 -14.24
C THR A 773 -22.44 -17.98 -15.19
N VAL A 774 -21.43 -18.64 -15.76
CA VAL A 774 -21.62 -19.82 -16.61
C VAL A 774 -22.28 -20.96 -15.81
N ALA A 775 -21.84 -21.21 -14.58
CA ALA A 775 -22.42 -22.23 -13.71
C ALA A 775 -23.89 -21.95 -13.38
N THR A 776 -24.21 -20.72 -12.96
CA THR A 776 -25.59 -20.30 -12.66
C THR A 776 -26.49 -20.39 -13.90
N ASN A 777 -26.01 -19.98 -15.07
CA ASN A 777 -26.75 -20.11 -16.33
C ASN A 777 -26.99 -21.58 -16.73
N ALA A 778 -26.12 -22.49 -16.30
CA ALA A 778 -26.28 -23.93 -16.49
C ALA A 778 -27.16 -24.61 -15.43
N GLY A 779 -27.76 -23.82 -14.53
CA GLY A 779 -28.66 -24.27 -13.46
C GLY A 779 -27.94 -24.82 -12.23
N LEU A 780 -26.68 -24.44 -12.00
CA LEU A 780 -25.94 -24.81 -10.79
C LEU A 780 -26.02 -23.69 -9.73
N SER A 781 -26.17 -24.10 -8.48
CA SER A 781 -26.15 -23.17 -7.36
C SER A 781 -24.73 -22.89 -6.92
N VAL A 782 -24.43 -21.59 -6.79
CA VAL A 782 -23.13 -21.09 -6.40
C VAL A 782 -23.32 -20.16 -5.21
N ILE A 783 -22.74 -20.53 -4.07
CA ILE A 783 -22.77 -19.74 -2.84
C ILE A 783 -21.38 -19.18 -2.60
N GLN A 784 -21.29 -17.85 -2.63
CA GLN A 784 -20.17 -17.15 -2.03
C GLN A 784 -20.37 -17.11 -0.52
N LEU A 785 -19.44 -17.69 0.24
CA LEU A 785 -19.42 -17.54 1.69
C LEU A 785 -19.18 -16.07 2.03
N PRO A 786 -19.78 -15.56 3.12
CA PRO A 786 -19.49 -14.22 3.57
C PRO A 786 -18.01 -14.13 3.88
N ASP A 787 -17.38 -13.03 3.50
CA ASP A 787 -15.96 -12.81 3.73
C ASP A 787 -15.54 -13.06 5.20
N ILE A 788 -16.48 -12.82 6.11
CA ILE A 788 -16.39 -12.70 7.56
C ILE A 788 -17.18 -13.86 8.20
N ASN A 789 -16.57 -14.59 9.13
CA ASN A 789 -17.13 -15.80 9.75
C ASN A 789 -17.53 -16.89 8.73
N HIS A 790 -16.80 -16.99 7.60
CA HIS A 790 -17.08 -17.98 6.57
C HIS A 790 -17.09 -19.40 7.13
N GLU A 791 -16.26 -19.77 8.11
CA GLU A 791 -16.28 -21.12 8.73
C GLU A 791 -17.62 -21.42 9.43
N ALA A 792 -18.12 -20.49 10.26
CA ALA A 792 -19.41 -20.66 10.94
C ALA A 792 -20.60 -20.55 9.95
N ALA A 793 -20.48 -19.73 8.92
CA ALA A 793 -21.47 -19.66 7.84
C ALA A 793 -21.49 -20.95 7.03
N TYR A 794 -20.32 -21.53 6.79
CA TYR A 794 -20.17 -22.79 6.08
C TYR A 794 -20.69 -23.96 6.91
N GLU A 795 -20.42 -23.99 8.21
CA GLU A 795 -21.01 -24.97 9.12
C GLU A 795 -22.54 -24.90 9.12
N ARG A 796 -23.14 -23.71 9.20
CA ARG A 796 -24.59 -23.55 9.09
C ARG A 796 -25.14 -23.98 7.74
N LEU A 797 -24.43 -23.66 6.65
CA LEU A 797 -24.77 -24.09 5.31
C LEU A 797 -24.77 -25.62 5.20
N VAL A 798 -23.72 -26.26 5.73
CA VAL A 798 -23.58 -27.71 5.78
C VAL A 798 -24.71 -28.35 6.59
N ILE A 799 -25.03 -27.81 7.77
CA ILE A 799 -26.14 -28.30 8.62
C ILE A 799 -27.48 -28.19 7.89
N LYS A 800 -27.72 -27.09 7.15
CA LYS A 800 -28.98 -26.87 6.43
C LYS A 800 -29.07 -27.69 5.14
N TYR A 801 -28.02 -27.68 4.33
CA TYR A 801 -27.96 -28.39 3.05
C TYR A 801 -27.86 -29.90 3.24
N ARG A 802 -27.32 -30.37 4.38
CA ARG A 802 -27.13 -31.80 4.70
C ARG A 802 -26.48 -32.57 3.55
N PRO A 803 -25.24 -32.21 3.15
CA PRO A 803 -24.54 -32.90 2.08
C PRO A 803 -24.25 -34.36 2.48
N HIS A 804 -24.24 -35.25 1.50
CA HIS A 804 -23.80 -36.64 1.67
C HIS A 804 -22.29 -36.77 1.54
N ALA A 805 -21.63 -35.86 0.82
CA ALA A 805 -20.18 -35.77 0.71
C ALA A 805 -19.76 -34.35 0.29
N SER A 806 -18.46 -34.06 0.43
CA SER A 806 -17.81 -32.86 -0.10
C SER A 806 -16.70 -33.22 -1.08
N MET A 807 -16.42 -32.30 -2.02
CA MET A 807 -15.29 -32.37 -2.93
C MET A 807 -14.49 -31.07 -2.83
N SER A 808 -13.27 -31.15 -2.33
CA SER A 808 -12.42 -29.98 -2.04
C SER A 808 -11.29 -29.86 -3.05
N HIS A 809 -11.19 -28.70 -3.69
CA HIS A 809 -10.15 -28.38 -4.67
C HIS A 809 -9.28 -27.23 -4.17
N PHE A 810 -8.05 -27.51 -3.72
CA PHE A 810 -7.11 -26.52 -3.15
C PHE A 810 -7.67 -25.67 -2.00
N SER A 811 -8.69 -26.17 -1.31
CA SER A 811 -9.28 -25.53 -0.14
C SER A 811 -9.36 -26.55 0.99
N HIS A 812 -9.02 -26.10 2.19
CA HIS A 812 -9.11 -26.88 3.43
C HIS A 812 -10.08 -26.24 4.43
N LEU A 813 -10.86 -25.26 3.97
CA LEU A 813 -11.73 -24.46 4.82
C LEU A 813 -12.85 -25.32 5.43
N GLY A 814 -13.43 -26.23 4.65
CA GLY A 814 -14.49 -27.11 5.13
C GLY A 814 -14.00 -28.26 6.00
N TYR A 815 -12.69 -28.55 6.06
CA TYR A 815 -12.18 -29.76 6.70
C TYR A 815 -12.61 -29.91 8.18
N PRO A 816 -12.51 -28.88 9.04
CA PRO A 816 -13.01 -28.97 10.41
C PRO A 816 -14.51 -29.22 10.47
N VAL A 817 -15.29 -28.59 9.58
CA VAL A 817 -16.74 -28.76 9.48
C VAL A 817 -17.10 -30.18 9.04
N PHE A 818 -16.40 -30.74 8.06
CA PHE A 818 -16.64 -32.09 7.56
C PHE A 818 -16.32 -33.15 8.61
N ILE A 819 -15.24 -32.98 9.37
CA ILE A 819 -14.91 -33.84 10.51
C ILE A 819 -16.04 -33.79 11.55
N ASN A 820 -16.42 -32.60 11.99
CA ASN A 820 -17.41 -32.43 13.07
C ASN A 820 -18.79 -33.00 12.70
N HIS A 821 -19.17 -32.91 11.42
CA HIS A 821 -20.47 -33.38 10.92
C HIS A 821 -20.41 -34.74 10.21
N HIS A 822 -19.27 -35.44 10.30
CA HIS A 822 -19.05 -36.77 9.72
C HIS A 822 -19.35 -36.83 8.21
N ILE A 823 -18.98 -35.78 7.49
CA ILE A 823 -19.17 -35.69 6.03
C ILE A 823 -17.90 -36.22 5.35
N PRO A 824 -18.02 -37.26 4.50
CA PRO A 824 -16.88 -37.78 3.76
C PRO A 824 -16.39 -36.73 2.75
N ASN A 825 -15.09 -36.48 2.75
CA ASN A 825 -14.46 -35.47 1.90
C ASN A 825 -13.51 -36.10 0.88
N ILE A 826 -13.70 -35.73 -0.39
CA ILE A 826 -12.82 -36.08 -1.51
C ILE A 826 -11.94 -34.88 -1.82
N THR A 827 -10.62 -35.04 -1.83
CA THR A 827 -9.67 -33.96 -2.14
C THR A 827 -8.81 -34.30 -3.36
N PHE A 828 -8.42 -33.30 -4.13
CA PHE A 828 -7.66 -33.51 -5.36
C PHE A 828 -6.19 -33.10 -5.26
N ILE A 829 -5.31 -33.88 -5.90
CA ILE A 829 -3.88 -33.62 -6.05
C ILE A 829 -3.61 -33.42 -7.55
N HIS A 830 -3.51 -32.17 -7.97
CA HIS A 830 -3.47 -31.77 -9.38
C HIS A 830 -2.06 -31.66 -9.96
N ASN A 831 -1.02 -31.70 -9.13
CA ASN A 831 0.36 -31.52 -9.59
C ASN A 831 1.38 -32.17 -8.64
N VAL A 832 2.62 -32.28 -9.11
CA VAL A 832 3.80 -32.54 -8.29
C VAL A 832 4.20 -31.24 -7.59
N TYR A 833 3.90 -31.14 -6.28
CA TYR A 833 4.07 -29.90 -5.51
C TYR A 833 5.48 -29.69 -4.94
N ALA A 834 6.51 -29.95 -5.75
CA ALA A 834 7.91 -29.84 -5.31
C ALA A 834 8.34 -28.41 -4.90
N PHE A 835 7.61 -27.39 -5.33
CA PHE A 835 7.83 -25.99 -4.97
C PHE A 835 7.31 -25.61 -3.56
N LEU A 836 6.52 -26.46 -2.90
CA LEU A 836 5.98 -26.17 -1.56
C LEU A 836 7.08 -26.10 -0.50
N SER A 837 6.86 -25.24 0.50
CA SER A 837 7.71 -25.19 1.69
C SER A 837 7.48 -26.41 2.57
N GLU A 838 8.47 -26.75 3.40
CA GLU A 838 8.34 -27.83 4.38
C GLU A 838 7.20 -27.60 5.38
N LYS A 839 6.86 -26.33 5.67
CA LYS A 839 5.70 -25.99 6.49
C LYS A 839 4.39 -26.44 5.83
N HIS A 840 4.17 -26.09 4.55
CA HIS A 840 2.95 -26.46 3.83
C HIS A 840 2.84 -27.97 3.62
N LYS A 841 3.95 -28.68 3.39
CA LYS A 841 3.95 -30.15 3.33
C LYS A 841 3.45 -30.77 4.64
N LYS A 842 3.92 -30.26 5.78
CA LYS A 842 3.45 -30.71 7.11
C LYS A 842 1.98 -30.40 7.36
N GLU A 843 1.47 -29.28 6.86
CA GLU A 843 0.03 -28.95 6.95
C GLU A 843 -0.82 -29.96 6.14
N ILE A 844 -0.40 -30.35 4.94
CA ILE A 844 -1.08 -31.40 4.15
C ILE A 844 -1.08 -32.73 4.91
N MET A 845 0.07 -33.12 5.49
CA MET A 845 0.17 -34.33 6.33
C MET A 845 -0.78 -34.28 7.53
N MET A 846 -0.86 -33.11 8.19
CA MET A 846 -1.74 -32.92 9.34
C MET A 846 -3.20 -33.12 8.98
N TYR A 847 -3.64 -32.70 7.78
CA TYR A 847 -5.02 -32.81 7.33
C TYR A 847 -5.40 -34.15 6.69
N ASP A 848 -4.50 -35.13 6.58
CA ASP A 848 -4.81 -36.43 5.97
C ASP A 848 -6.00 -37.14 6.63
N HIS A 849 -6.16 -37.00 7.94
CA HIS A 849 -7.29 -37.56 8.69
C HIS A 849 -8.64 -36.95 8.31
N ALA A 850 -8.67 -35.74 7.73
CA ALA A 850 -9.89 -35.06 7.28
C ALA A 850 -10.35 -35.50 5.88
N VAL A 851 -9.55 -36.31 5.19
CA VAL A 851 -9.80 -36.71 3.79
C VAL A 851 -10.10 -38.19 3.71
N THR A 852 -11.28 -38.51 3.16
CA THR A 852 -11.74 -39.88 2.94
C THR A 852 -11.08 -40.50 1.71
N ARG A 853 -10.91 -39.70 0.64
CA ARG A 853 -10.35 -40.15 -0.63
C ARG A 853 -9.58 -39.02 -1.31
N TYR A 854 -8.36 -39.27 -1.73
CA TYR A 854 -7.59 -38.39 -2.61
C TYR A 854 -7.74 -38.82 -4.06
N ILE A 855 -7.90 -37.84 -4.94
CA ILE A 855 -7.85 -38.05 -6.39
C ILE A 855 -6.56 -37.44 -6.91
N ALA A 856 -5.61 -38.29 -7.28
CA ALA A 856 -4.39 -37.88 -7.97
C ALA A 856 -4.60 -37.92 -9.48
N VAL A 857 -4.15 -36.89 -10.19
CA VAL A 857 -4.39 -36.79 -11.65
C VAL A 857 -3.48 -37.69 -12.48
N SER A 858 -2.43 -38.29 -11.90
CA SER A 858 -1.58 -39.27 -12.57
C SER A 858 -0.87 -40.20 -11.56
N PRO A 859 -0.35 -41.35 -12.02
CA PRO A 859 0.47 -42.24 -11.20
C PRO A 859 1.70 -41.55 -10.58
N LYS A 860 2.36 -40.65 -11.31
CA LYS A 860 3.51 -39.89 -10.79
C LYS A 860 3.12 -38.91 -9.70
N VAL A 861 1.96 -38.26 -9.84
CA VAL A 861 1.41 -37.40 -8.79
C VAL A 861 1.06 -38.22 -7.54
N ALA A 862 0.47 -39.41 -7.71
CA ALA A 862 0.17 -40.32 -6.60
C ALA A 862 1.46 -40.76 -5.87
N CYS A 863 2.48 -41.20 -6.62
CA CYS A 863 3.78 -41.58 -6.07
C CYS A 863 4.45 -40.42 -5.32
N TYR A 864 4.37 -39.20 -5.87
CA TYR A 864 4.90 -38.01 -5.19
C TYR A 864 4.14 -37.69 -3.91
N ALA A 865 2.81 -37.76 -3.94
CA ALA A 865 1.95 -37.51 -2.79
C ALA A 865 2.24 -38.48 -1.64
N GLU A 866 2.40 -39.76 -1.95
CA GLU A 866 2.77 -40.79 -0.97
C GLU A 866 4.14 -40.50 -0.35
N LYS A 867 5.18 -40.38 -1.18
CA LYS A 867 6.58 -40.30 -0.71
C LYS A 867 6.98 -38.95 -0.13
N ASN A 868 6.41 -37.85 -0.62
CA ASN A 868 6.84 -36.49 -0.28
C ASN A 868 5.78 -35.68 0.49
N LEU A 869 4.50 -36.06 0.42
CA LEU A 869 3.42 -35.39 1.17
C LEU A 869 2.87 -36.25 2.31
N GLY A 870 3.39 -37.48 2.50
CA GLY A 870 3.00 -38.36 3.60
C GLY A 870 1.54 -38.81 3.56
N ILE A 871 0.92 -38.79 2.37
CA ILE A 871 -0.48 -39.19 2.19
C ILE A 871 -0.56 -40.72 2.13
N ASN A 872 -1.54 -41.30 2.82
CA ASN A 872 -1.74 -42.75 2.80
C ASN A 872 -2.11 -43.21 1.38
N GLN A 873 -1.31 -44.11 0.81
CA GLN A 873 -1.51 -44.70 -0.52
C GLN A 873 -2.89 -45.34 -0.68
N GLU A 874 -3.43 -45.97 0.36
CA GLU A 874 -4.75 -46.62 0.34
C GLU A 874 -5.90 -45.62 0.15
N LYS A 875 -5.67 -44.33 0.43
CA LYS A 875 -6.63 -43.25 0.19
C LYS A 875 -6.49 -42.63 -1.19
N ILE A 876 -5.47 -42.98 -1.99
CA ILE A 876 -5.24 -42.34 -3.30
C ILE A 876 -5.90 -43.16 -4.41
N THR A 877 -6.70 -42.51 -5.25
CA THR A 877 -7.19 -43.06 -6.52
C THR A 877 -6.71 -42.18 -7.66
N ILE A 878 -6.30 -42.80 -8.76
CA ILE A 878 -5.76 -42.10 -9.92
C ILE A 878 -6.88 -41.88 -10.93
N ILE A 879 -7.23 -40.63 -11.21
CA ILE A 879 -8.18 -40.26 -12.26
C ILE A 879 -7.61 -39.11 -13.08
N PRO A 880 -7.37 -39.29 -14.40
CA PRO A 880 -6.80 -38.25 -15.25
C PRO A 880 -7.77 -37.09 -15.50
N ASN A 881 -7.25 -35.91 -15.89
CA ASN A 881 -8.12 -34.81 -16.31
C ASN A 881 -8.71 -35.06 -17.71
N GLY A 882 -10.01 -34.85 -17.83
CA GLY A 882 -10.73 -34.97 -19.10
C GLY A 882 -10.69 -33.73 -19.98
N LEU A 883 -11.24 -33.85 -21.20
CA LEU A 883 -11.48 -32.74 -22.14
C LEU A 883 -12.95 -32.68 -22.57
N CYS A 884 -13.51 -31.48 -22.64
CA CYS A 884 -14.89 -31.25 -23.08
C CYS A 884 -14.94 -31.23 -24.61
N ILE A 885 -15.03 -32.43 -25.22
CA ILE A 885 -14.92 -32.59 -26.68
C ILE A 885 -15.91 -31.69 -27.44
N THR A 886 -17.16 -31.63 -27.00
CA THR A 886 -18.21 -30.84 -27.66
C THR A 886 -17.89 -29.34 -27.66
N GLU A 887 -17.34 -28.82 -26.57
CA GLU A 887 -16.91 -27.42 -26.50
C GLU A 887 -15.79 -27.13 -27.51
N HIS A 888 -14.79 -28.01 -27.59
CA HIS A 888 -13.67 -27.84 -28.51
C HIS A 888 -14.08 -28.02 -29.98
N GLU A 889 -15.07 -28.88 -30.28
CA GLU A 889 -15.67 -28.97 -31.61
C GLU A 889 -16.35 -27.66 -32.01
N GLU A 890 -17.08 -27.01 -31.10
CA GLU A 890 -17.71 -25.71 -31.37
C GLU A 890 -16.70 -24.56 -31.49
N ARG A 891 -15.57 -24.61 -30.76
CA ARG A 891 -14.45 -23.68 -30.95
C ARG A 891 -13.82 -23.89 -32.33
N GLN A 892 -13.53 -25.14 -32.71
CA GLN A 892 -12.96 -25.47 -34.01
C GLN A 892 -13.86 -25.03 -35.17
N LYS A 893 -15.19 -25.19 -35.07
CA LYS A 893 -16.14 -24.74 -36.10
C LYS A 893 -16.18 -23.22 -36.26
N ARG A 894 -15.99 -22.47 -35.17
CA ARG A 894 -16.01 -21.00 -35.15
C ARG A 894 -14.63 -20.37 -35.35
N ALA A 895 -13.58 -21.19 -35.47
CA ALA A 895 -12.21 -20.71 -35.62
C ALA A 895 -12.06 -19.89 -36.90
N THR A 896 -11.29 -18.82 -36.80
CA THR A 896 -10.81 -18.03 -37.95
C THR A 896 -9.32 -18.32 -38.10
N PRO A 897 -8.92 -19.24 -38.99
CA PRO A 897 -7.53 -19.66 -39.11
C PRO A 897 -6.59 -18.48 -39.35
N ALA A 898 -5.55 -18.36 -38.54
CA ALA A 898 -4.49 -17.38 -38.75
C ALA A 898 -3.64 -17.76 -39.97
N LEU A 899 -3.00 -16.78 -40.58
CA LEU A 899 -2.09 -17.00 -41.71
C LEU A 899 -0.66 -17.13 -41.19
N ARG A 900 0.17 -17.90 -41.91
CA ARG A 900 1.60 -18.06 -41.57
C ARG A 900 2.35 -16.73 -41.64
N ASP A 901 1.99 -15.89 -42.60
CA ASP A 901 2.57 -14.57 -42.82
C ASP A 901 2.36 -13.64 -41.61
N ASP A 902 1.25 -13.80 -40.85
CA ASP A 902 0.96 -13.00 -39.65
C ASP A 902 2.03 -13.16 -38.55
N PHE A 903 2.78 -14.27 -38.59
CA PHE A 903 3.83 -14.61 -37.64
C PHE A 903 5.23 -14.63 -38.28
N GLY A 904 5.37 -14.16 -39.53
CA GLY A 904 6.64 -14.19 -40.27
C GLY A 904 7.13 -15.60 -40.60
N LEU A 905 6.22 -16.57 -40.73
CA LEU A 905 6.55 -17.96 -41.02
C LEU A 905 6.53 -18.23 -42.53
N ASN A 906 7.55 -18.92 -43.03
CA ASN A 906 7.58 -19.35 -44.42
C ASN A 906 6.66 -20.55 -44.66
N LYS A 907 6.31 -20.76 -45.93
CA LYS A 907 5.49 -21.89 -46.38
C LYS A 907 6.11 -23.26 -46.06
N ASN A 908 7.45 -23.35 -46.08
CA ASN A 908 8.18 -24.59 -45.85
C ASN A 908 8.70 -24.75 -44.42
N ASP A 909 8.44 -23.78 -43.54
CA ASP A 909 8.85 -23.90 -42.14
C ASP A 909 8.07 -25.04 -41.46
N PHE A 910 8.69 -25.74 -40.52
CA PHE A 910 8.01 -26.72 -39.67
C PHE A 910 7.85 -26.11 -38.28
N VAL A 911 6.60 -26.01 -37.82
CA VAL A 911 6.20 -25.15 -36.70
C VAL A 911 5.79 -25.99 -35.51
N PHE A 912 6.57 -25.88 -34.44
CA PHE A 912 6.17 -26.35 -33.12
C PHE A 912 5.37 -25.29 -32.37
N LEU A 913 4.32 -25.71 -31.66
CA LEU A 913 3.65 -24.90 -30.66
C LEU A 913 4.09 -25.32 -29.26
N ASN A 914 4.46 -24.35 -28.43
CA ASN A 914 4.61 -24.52 -27.00
C ASN A 914 3.47 -23.76 -26.29
N PRO A 915 2.35 -24.43 -25.98
CA PRO A 915 1.22 -23.82 -25.29
C PRO A 915 1.45 -23.83 -23.78
N ALA A 916 2.33 -22.95 -23.29
CA ALA A 916 2.71 -22.87 -21.89
C ALA A 916 2.84 -21.42 -21.40
N SER A 917 2.38 -21.16 -20.18
CA SER A 917 2.64 -19.89 -19.50
C SER A 917 4.14 -19.67 -19.30
N TYR A 918 4.61 -18.42 -19.41
CA TYR A 918 5.99 -18.05 -19.08
C TYR A 918 6.22 -18.13 -17.58
N ASN A 919 6.60 -19.33 -17.15
CA ASN A 919 6.88 -19.74 -15.80
C ASN A 919 8.15 -20.59 -15.81
N LEU A 920 8.96 -20.46 -14.77
CA LEU A 920 10.25 -21.11 -14.58
C LEU A 920 10.19 -22.63 -14.84
N HIS A 921 9.11 -23.28 -14.41
CA HIS A 921 9.02 -24.74 -14.47
C HIS A 921 8.58 -25.31 -15.82
N LYS A 922 8.26 -24.48 -16.82
CA LYS A 922 7.78 -24.91 -18.14
C LYS A 922 8.89 -25.22 -19.15
N GLY A 923 10.16 -25.14 -18.72
CA GLY A 923 11.29 -25.66 -19.49
C GLY A 923 11.67 -24.86 -20.73
N HIS A 924 11.34 -23.57 -20.80
CA HIS A 924 11.67 -22.74 -21.97
C HIS A 924 13.17 -22.73 -22.30
N TYR A 925 14.04 -22.70 -21.28
CA TYR A 925 15.49 -22.76 -21.48
C TYR A 925 15.95 -24.07 -22.13
N ILE A 926 15.27 -25.20 -21.91
CA ILE A 926 15.56 -26.47 -22.61
C ILE A 926 15.30 -26.33 -24.11
N MET A 927 14.24 -25.62 -24.50
CA MET A 927 13.95 -25.37 -25.92
C MET A 927 15.03 -24.48 -26.57
N VAL A 928 15.50 -23.46 -25.85
CA VAL A 928 16.60 -22.60 -26.34
C VAL A 928 17.87 -23.42 -26.54
N ASP A 929 18.24 -24.25 -25.57
CA ASP A 929 19.43 -25.11 -25.63
C ASP A 929 19.30 -26.17 -26.75
N ALA A 930 18.14 -26.79 -26.92
CA ALA A 930 17.86 -27.70 -28.04
C ALA A 930 17.93 -26.98 -29.40
N LEU A 931 17.40 -25.76 -29.53
CA LEU A 931 17.44 -24.98 -30.77
C LEU A 931 18.87 -24.61 -31.20
N GLN A 932 19.80 -24.40 -30.26
CA GLN A 932 21.22 -24.21 -30.59
C GLN A 932 21.85 -25.44 -31.27
N ILE A 933 21.30 -26.63 -31.04
CA ILE A 933 21.71 -27.87 -31.71
C ILE A 933 20.97 -28.00 -33.05
N VAL A 934 19.65 -27.80 -33.05
CA VAL A 934 18.77 -27.94 -34.22
C VAL A 934 19.19 -27.01 -35.35
N THR A 935 19.44 -25.74 -35.07
CA THR A 935 19.75 -24.71 -36.08
C THR A 935 21.05 -24.96 -36.86
N LYS A 936 21.94 -25.81 -36.33
CA LYS A 936 23.14 -26.29 -37.05
C LYS A 936 22.80 -27.29 -38.15
N LYS A 937 21.65 -27.99 -38.05
CA LYS A 937 21.20 -29.03 -38.99
C LYS A 937 20.00 -28.58 -39.84
N ARG A 938 19.03 -27.87 -39.25
CA ARG A 938 17.78 -27.41 -39.89
C ARG A 938 17.44 -26.00 -39.47
N LYS A 939 17.26 -25.11 -40.44
CA LYS A 939 16.90 -23.69 -40.21
C LYS A 939 15.41 -23.39 -40.40
N ASP A 940 14.67 -24.34 -40.94
CA ASP A 940 13.23 -24.26 -41.20
C ASP A 940 12.37 -24.58 -39.96
N LEU A 941 12.98 -25.03 -38.86
CA LEU A 941 12.27 -25.33 -37.61
C LEU A 941 12.03 -24.06 -36.78
N LYS A 942 10.77 -23.86 -36.40
CA LYS A 942 10.27 -22.71 -35.62
C LYS A 942 9.49 -23.18 -34.41
N ILE A 943 9.55 -22.43 -33.31
CA ILE A 943 8.74 -22.65 -32.10
C ILE A 943 7.91 -21.38 -31.84
N LEU A 944 6.59 -21.53 -31.77
CA LEU A 944 5.67 -20.49 -31.29
C LEU A 944 5.39 -20.75 -29.81
N CYS A 945 5.86 -19.86 -28.94
CA CYS A 945 5.56 -19.91 -27.50
C CYS A 945 4.32 -19.06 -27.21
N VAL A 946 3.30 -19.68 -26.65
CA VAL A 946 1.99 -19.04 -26.38
C VAL A 946 1.58 -19.31 -24.94
N GLY A 947 1.41 -18.23 -24.16
CA GLY A 947 0.90 -18.31 -22.81
C GLY A 947 1.02 -17.02 -22.01
N ASN A 948 0.36 -16.99 -20.85
CA ASN A 948 0.40 -15.86 -19.93
C ASN A 948 1.78 -15.65 -19.33
N ILE A 949 2.17 -14.39 -19.10
CA ILE A 949 3.37 -14.04 -18.34
C ILE A 949 3.06 -14.20 -16.85
N VAL A 950 3.60 -15.26 -16.23
CA VAL A 950 3.39 -15.55 -14.80
C VAL A 950 4.55 -15.03 -13.98
N HIS A 951 5.78 -15.15 -14.49
CA HIS A 951 6.98 -14.61 -13.85
C HIS A 951 7.71 -13.66 -14.79
N GLU A 952 7.46 -12.37 -14.62
CA GLU A 952 7.96 -11.29 -15.50
C GLU A 952 9.50 -11.23 -15.59
N PRO A 953 10.28 -11.39 -14.50
CA PRO A 953 11.74 -11.50 -14.60
C PRO A 953 12.19 -12.62 -15.55
N HIS A 954 11.61 -13.82 -15.44
CA HIS A 954 11.95 -14.94 -16.32
C HIS A 954 11.59 -14.66 -17.78
N TYR A 955 10.46 -13.99 -18.04
CA TYR A 955 10.08 -13.62 -19.41
C TYR A 955 11.13 -12.73 -20.08
N HIS A 956 11.58 -11.67 -19.38
CA HIS A 956 12.59 -10.75 -19.91
C HIS A 956 13.98 -11.40 -20.03
N GLU A 957 14.40 -12.18 -19.03
CA GLU A 957 15.68 -12.90 -19.08
C GLU A 957 15.70 -13.93 -20.22
N LEU A 958 14.61 -14.69 -20.41
CA LEU A 958 14.47 -15.63 -21.51
C LEU A 958 14.52 -14.92 -22.86
N GLN A 959 13.83 -13.78 -23.01
CA GLN A 959 13.83 -13.00 -24.23
C GLN A 959 15.25 -12.50 -24.58
N GLN A 960 15.97 -11.94 -23.59
CA GLN A 960 17.36 -11.52 -23.79
C GLN A 960 18.27 -12.71 -24.11
N TYR A 961 18.06 -13.85 -23.46
CA TYR A 961 18.84 -15.05 -23.71
C TYR A 961 18.64 -15.59 -25.14
N ILE A 962 17.39 -15.66 -25.62
CA ILE A 962 17.08 -16.04 -27.02
C ILE A 962 17.77 -15.11 -28.02
N ILE A 963 17.75 -13.79 -27.76
CA ILE A 963 18.44 -12.80 -28.60
C ILE A 963 19.95 -13.03 -28.58
N SER A 964 20.54 -13.23 -27.39
CA SER A 964 21.97 -13.46 -27.24
C SER A 964 22.47 -14.73 -27.94
N CYS A 965 21.61 -15.76 -28.04
CA CYS A 965 21.89 -16.98 -28.78
C CYS A 965 21.61 -16.87 -30.29
N GLY A 966 21.10 -15.75 -30.79
CA GLY A 966 20.74 -15.57 -32.20
C GLY A 966 19.53 -16.40 -32.65
N LEU A 967 18.62 -16.72 -31.73
CA LEU A 967 17.49 -17.63 -31.97
C LEU A 967 16.13 -16.91 -32.13
N SER A 968 16.11 -15.58 -32.21
CA SER A 968 14.87 -14.79 -32.28
C SER A 968 13.99 -15.13 -33.48
N GLU A 969 14.58 -15.54 -34.60
CA GLU A 969 13.83 -15.99 -35.78
C GLU A 969 13.34 -17.44 -35.67
N HIS A 970 13.82 -18.21 -34.68
CA HIS A 970 13.48 -19.63 -34.49
C HIS A 970 12.55 -19.87 -33.31
N MET A 971 12.53 -18.98 -32.31
CA MET A 971 11.67 -19.08 -31.14
C MET A 971 10.93 -17.76 -30.93
N LEU A 972 9.65 -17.75 -31.28
CA LEU A 972 8.78 -16.57 -31.24
C LEU A 972 7.97 -16.57 -29.94
N MET A 973 8.20 -15.56 -29.11
CA MET A 973 7.46 -15.37 -27.85
C MET A 973 6.22 -14.50 -28.10
N LEU A 974 5.07 -15.13 -28.29
CA LEU A 974 3.83 -14.45 -28.73
C LEU A 974 2.96 -13.91 -27.59
N GLY A 975 3.29 -14.21 -26.33
CA GLY A 975 2.43 -13.84 -25.21
C GLY A 975 1.15 -14.68 -25.16
N TYR A 976 0.10 -14.13 -24.55
CA TYR A 976 -1.19 -14.80 -24.41
C TYR A 976 -2.03 -14.68 -25.68
N ILE A 977 -2.54 -15.81 -26.17
CA ILE A 977 -3.50 -15.87 -27.27
C ILE A 977 -4.80 -16.48 -26.73
N SER A 978 -5.89 -15.74 -26.80
CA SER A 978 -7.20 -16.14 -26.25
C SER A 978 -7.91 -17.21 -27.10
N LYS A 979 -7.63 -17.29 -28.40
CA LYS A 979 -8.25 -18.22 -29.35
C LYS A 979 -7.20 -19.15 -29.95
N ILE A 980 -6.76 -20.15 -29.18
CA ILE A 980 -5.73 -21.09 -29.61
C ILE A 980 -6.17 -21.88 -30.86
N GLU A 981 -7.48 -22.09 -31.04
CA GLU A 981 -8.06 -22.73 -32.22
C GLU A 981 -7.70 -22.05 -33.54
N ASN A 982 -7.41 -20.74 -33.51
CA ASN A 982 -7.05 -19.97 -34.71
C ASN A 982 -5.62 -20.27 -35.18
N ILE A 983 -4.70 -20.63 -34.26
CA ILE A 983 -3.30 -20.91 -34.61
C ILE A 983 -3.04 -22.40 -34.87
N MET A 984 -3.89 -23.29 -34.36
CA MET A 984 -3.75 -24.73 -34.57
C MET A 984 -3.61 -25.16 -36.05
N PRO A 985 -4.25 -24.50 -37.05
CA PRO A 985 -4.06 -24.82 -38.46
C PRO A 985 -2.64 -24.61 -39.00
N ILE A 986 -1.86 -23.68 -38.45
CA ILE A 986 -0.49 -23.36 -38.92
C ILE A 986 0.60 -24.12 -38.15
N VAL A 987 0.22 -24.87 -37.12
CA VAL A 987 1.12 -25.66 -36.26
C VAL A 987 1.23 -27.09 -36.78
N ASP A 988 2.44 -27.63 -36.84
CA ASP A 988 2.71 -29.00 -37.28
C ASP A 988 2.76 -29.98 -36.11
N ALA A 989 3.32 -29.56 -34.96
CA ALA A 989 3.45 -30.38 -33.75
C ALA A 989 3.47 -29.53 -32.48
N CYS A 990 3.33 -30.15 -31.30
CA CYS A 990 3.48 -29.46 -30.01
C CYS A 990 4.69 -29.96 -29.22
N ILE A 991 5.33 -29.06 -28.47
CA ILE A 991 6.48 -29.35 -27.61
C ILE A 991 6.23 -28.82 -26.19
N MET A 992 6.40 -29.67 -25.18
CA MET A 992 6.13 -29.36 -23.77
C MET A 992 7.22 -29.97 -22.86
N PRO A 993 8.40 -29.34 -22.75
CA PRO A 993 9.52 -29.87 -21.97
C PRO A 993 9.46 -29.42 -20.49
N SER A 994 8.27 -29.46 -19.88
CA SER A 994 8.07 -29.02 -18.50
C SER A 994 8.87 -29.85 -17.49
N PHE A 995 9.41 -29.21 -16.45
CA PHE A 995 10.01 -29.94 -15.33
C PHE A 995 8.93 -30.63 -14.50
N ILE A 996 7.83 -29.92 -14.19
CA ILE A 996 6.71 -30.46 -13.41
C ILE A 996 5.38 -30.25 -14.12
N GLU A 997 4.57 -31.31 -14.15
CA GLU A 997 3.15 -31.31 -14.50
C GLU A 997 2.42 -32.36 -13.66
N GLY A 998 1.10 -32.20 -13.50
CA GLY A 998 0.23 -33.28 -13.04
C GLY A 998 -0.46 -33.96 -14.21
N TRP A 999 -1.45 -33.29 -14.79
CA TRP A 999 -2.03 -33.68 -16.07
C TRP A 999 -2.15 -32.44 -16.96
N SER A 1000 -1.42 -32.40 -18.07
CA SER A 1000 -1.38 -31.23 -18.94
C SER A 1000 -2.69 -31.08 -19.71
N ILE A 1001 -3.41 -29.97 -19.48
CA ILE A 1001 -4.61 -29.63 -20.25
C ILE A 1001 -4.23 -29.34 -21.71
N ALA A 1002 -3.09 -28.66 -21.93
CA ALA A 1002 -2.62 -28.34 -23.27
C ALA A 1002 -2.25 -29.59 -24.08
N MET A 1003 -1.82 -30.67 -23.42
CA MET A 1003 -1.65 -31.98 -24.05
C MET A 1003 -2.99 -32.51 -24.57
N ASN A 1004 -4.05 -32.46 -23.76
CA ASN A 1004 -5.39 -32.88 -24.19
C ASN A 1004 -5.88 -32.05 -25.41
N GLU A 1005 -5.68 -30.74 -25.38
CA GLU A 1005 -6.04 -29.84 -26.49
C GLU A 1005 -5.26 -30.16 -27.76
N ALA A 1006 -3.95 -30.37 -27.66
CA ALA A 1006 -3.10 -30.73 -28.78
C ALA A 1006 -3.54 -32.06 -29.41
N MET A 1007 -3.87 -33.08 -28.59
CA MET A 1007 -4.46 -34.33 -29.07
C MET A 1007 -5.78 -34.09 -29.79
N PHE A 1008 -6.67 -33.25 -29.26
CA PHE A 1008 -7.94 -32.93 -29.91
C PHE A 1008 -7.75 -32.31 -31.31
N TYR A 1009 -6.80 -31.38 -31.46
CA TYR A 1009 -6.45 -30.80 -32.76
C TYR A 1009 -5.60 -31.72 -33.64
N GLY A 1010 -5.32 -32.94 -33.19
CA GLY A 1010 -4.57 -33.95 -33.94
C GLY A 1010 -3.09 -33.60 -34.10
N LYS A 1011 -2.48 -32.92 -33.13
CA LYS A 1011 -1.07 -32.54 -33.15
C LYS A 1011 -0.22 -33.60 -32.44
N PRO A 1012 0.86 -34.11 -33.08
CA PRO A 1012 1.80 -35.00 -32.41
C PRO A 1012 2.61 -34.23 -31.36
N LEU A 1013 3.13 -34.96 -30.37
CA LEU A 1013 3.65 -34.38 -29.13
C LEU A 1013 5.12 -34.71 -28.89
N ILE A 1014 5.91 -33.73 -28.46
CA ILE A 1014 7.20 -33.94 -27.78
C ILE A 1014 7.01 -33.50 -26.34
N MET A 1015 7.16 -34.41 -25.38
CA MET A 1015 6.94 -34.10 -23.96
C MET A 1015 8.05 -34.66 -23.09
N THR A 1016 8.39 -33.94 -22.03
CA THR A 1016 9.17 -34.53 -20.93
C THR A 1016 8.32 -35.48 -20.11
N ASP A 1017 8.97 -36.47 -19.51
CA ASP A 1017 8.33 -37.55 -18.78
C ASP A 1017 7.89 -37.11 -17.37
N THR A 1018 6.88 -36.26 -17.32
CA THR A 1018 6.32 -35.67 -16.10
C THR A 1018 4.79 -35.82 -16.09
N GLY A 1019 4.21 -35.86 -14.89
CA GLY A 1019 2.76 -35.93 -14.74
C GLY A 1019 2.13 -37.15 -15.39
N GLY A 1020 1.24 -36.91 -16.37
CA GLY A 1020 0.47 -37.90 -17.13
C GLY A 1020 1.04 -38.22 -18.53
N ALA A 1021 2.24 -37.77 -18.86
CA ALA A 1021 2.79 -37.87 -20.21
C ALA A 1021 3.03 -39.33 -20.63
N SER A 1022 3.55 -40.18 -19.73
CA SER A 1022 3.80 -41.60 -19.94
C SER A 1022 2.52 -42.43 -20.16
N GLU A 1023 1.41 -41.96 -19.61
CA GLU A 1023 0.09 -42.58 -19.71
C GLU A 1023 -0.55 -42.26 -21.07
N VAL A 1024 -0.16 -41.15 -21.67
CA VAL A 1024 -0.71 -40.64 -22.93
C VAL A 1024 0.12 -41.05 -24.13
N ILE A 1025 1.46 -41.05 -24.02
CA ILE A 1025 2.37 -41.46 -25.09
C ILE A 1025 2.86 -42.88 -24.81
N GLU A 1026 2.22 -43.88 -25.43
CA GLU A 1026 2.54 -45.29 -25.22
C GLU A 1026 3.35 -45.81 -26.41
N ASN A 1027 4.58 -46.26 -26.18
CA ASN A 1027 5.47 -46.78 -27.24
C ASN A 1027 5.63 -45.82 -28.43
N ASN A 1028 5.69 -44.51 -28.16
CA ASN A 1028 5.80 -43.44 -29.16
C ASN A 1028 4.68 -43.46 -30.23
N ASP A 1029 3.47 -43.87 -29.86
CA ASP A 1029 2.32 -44.01 -30.76
C ASP A 1029 1.80 -42.68 -31.32
N ILE A 1030 1.80 -41.62 -30.49
CA ILE A 1030 1.27 -40.28 -30.81
C ILE A 1030 2.31 -39.16 -30.63
N GLY A 1031 3.52 -39.49 -30.19
CA GLY A 1031 4.56 -38.52 -29.85
C GLY A 1031 5.88 -39.17 -29.42
N ILE A 1032 6.82 -38.36 -28.94
CA ILE A 1032 8.07 -38.81 -28.31
C ILE A 1032 8.09 -38.34 -26.86
N LEU A 1033 8.37 -39.28 -25.97
CA LEU A 1033 8.57 -39.04 -24.55
C LEU A 1033 10.07 -38.91 -24.24
N ILE A 1034 10.46 -37.77 -23.68
CA ILE A 1034 11.83 -37.44 -23.29
C ILE A 1034 11.96 -37.64 -21.78
N PRO A 1035 13.01 -38.30 -21.26
CA PRO A 1035 13.21 -38.39 -19.81
C PRO A 1035 13.30 -36.99 -19.18
N ASN A 1036 12.96 -36.86 -17.90
CA ASN A 1036 13.13 -35.60 -17.20
C ASN A 1036 14.59 -35.37 -16.79
N GLU A 1037 15.03 -34.12 -16.74
CA GLU A 1037 16.42 -33.73 -16.44
C GLU A 1037 16.89 -34.22 -15.06
N TYR A 1038 15.98 -34.24 -14.08
CA TYR A 1038 16.26 -34.72 -12.72
C TYR A 1038 16.00 -36.23 -12.51
N GLY A 1039 15.48 -36.94 -13.51
CA GLY A 1039 15.09 -38.35 -13.37
C GLY A 1039 13.72 -38.56 -12.71
N ALA A 1040 13.67 -39.41 -11.68
CA ALA A 1040 12.41 -39.84 -11.07
C ALA A 1040 11.71 -38.73 -10.26
N SER A 1041 10.38 -38.64 -10.36
CA SER A 1041 9.58 -37.55 -9.76
C SER A 1041 9.62 -37.52 -8.24
N ASP A 1042 9.75 -38.66 -7.58
CA ASP A 1042 9.81 -38.78 -6.13
C ASP A 1042 11.11 -38.24 -5.51
N LEU A 1043 12.16 -38.07 -6.32
CA LEU A 1043 13.42 -37.47 -5.90
C LEU A 1043 13.44 -35.94 -6.05
N LEU A 1044 12.39 -35.36 -6.64
CA LEU A 1044 12.33 -33.92 -6.91
C LEU A 1044 12.01 -33.13 -5.64
N ASP A 1045 12.96 -32.30 -5.22
CA ASP A 1045 12.77 -31.30 -4.18
C ASP A 1045 12.82 -29.87 -4.75
N ARG A 1046 12.49 -28.90 -3.89
CA ARG A 1046 12.50 -27.48 -4.24
C ARG A 1046 13.88 -27.03 -4.71
N THR A 1047 14.93 -27.44 -4.02
CA THR A 1047 16.32 -27.05 -4.32
C THR A 1047 16.73 -27.48 -5.72
N THR A 1048 16.38 -28.70 -6.12
CA THR A 1048 16.69 -29.25 -7.44
C THR A 1048 15.86 -28.55 -8.51
N LEU A 1049 14.57 -28.34 -8.28
CA LEU A 1049 13.71 -27.61 -9.21
C LEU A 1049 14.20 -26.18 -9.43
N ASP A 1050 14.55 -25.46 -8.36
CA ASP A 1050 15.05 -24.08 -8.43
C ASP A 1050 16.38 -24.02 -9.22
N LYS A 1051 17.30 -24.96 -8.98
CA LYS A 1051 18.57 -25.04 -9.74
C LYS A 1051 18.35 -25.25 -11.24
N LEU A 1052 17.38 -26.07 -11.62
CA LEU A 1052 17.09 -26.40 -13.02
C LEU A 1052 16.35 -25.26 -13.76
N ALA A 1053 15.47 -24.56 -13.06
CA ALA A 1053 14.50 -23.67 -13.68
C ALA A 1053 14.94 -22.19 -13.76
N TYR A 1054 15.76 -21.71 -12.81
CA TYR A 1054 16.04 -20.28 -12.68
C TYR A 1054 17.10 -19.72 -13.62
N LYS A 1055 18.05 -20.55 -14.07
CA LYS A 1055 19.14 -20.06 -14.93
C LYS A 1055 19.34 -20.94 -16.16
N PRO A 1056 19.61 -20.35 -17.33
CA PRO A 1056 19.96 -21.11 -18.51
C PRO A 1056 21.27 -21.85 -18.28
N HIS A 1057 21.32 -23.10 -18.70
CA HIS A 1057 22.52 -23.92 -18.76
C HIS A 1057 22.32 -25.01 -19.82
N HIS A 1058 23.36 -25.80 -20.06
CA HIS A 1058 23.24 -26.95 -20.94
C HIS A 1058 22.53 -28.09 -20.22
N TYR A 1059 21.40 -28.53 -20.76
CA TYR A 1059 20.59 -29.61 -20.19
C TYR A 1059 20.98 -30.95 -20.83
N LYS A 1060 21.04 -32.02 -20.04
CA LYS A 1060 21.39 -33.36 -20.53
C LYS A 1060 20.39 -33.85 -21.58
N ILE A 1061 19.13 -33.45 -21.45
CA ILE A 1061 18.06 -33.88 -22.35
C ILE A 1061 17.95 -33.07 -23.64
N SER A 1062 18.66 -31.94 -23.77
CA SER A 1062 18.53 -31.04 -24.93
C SER A 1062 18.86 -31.70 -26.26
N SER A 1063 19.84 -32.63 -26.29
CA SER A 1063 20.17 -33.41 -27.48
C SER A 1063 19.01 -34.31 -27.91
N MET A 1064 18.35 -34.96 -26.96
CA MET A 1064 17.19 -35.82 -27.22
C MET A 1064 15.99 -35.00 -27.71
N VAL A 1065 15.77 -33.82 -27.13
CA VAL A 1065 14.74 -32.88 -27.61
C VAL A 1065 15.04 -32.42 -29.03
N ALA A 1066 16.29 -32.06 -29.33
CA ALA A 1066 16.72 -31.65 -30.67
C ALA A 1066 16.54 -32.77 -31.71
N ASP A 1067 16.93 -34.00 -31.37
CA ASP A 1067 16.78 -35.16 -32.26
C ASP A 1067 15.29 -35.49 -32.48
N ALA A 1068 14.44 -35.36 -31.46
CA ALA A 1068 13.00 -35.51 -31.60
C ALA A 1068 12.39 -34.44 -32.53
N MET A 1069 12.80 -33.17 -32.38
CA MET A 1069 12.36 -32.08 -33.26
C MET A 1069 12.74 -32.33 -34.72
N ILE A 1070 13.97 -32.81 -34.96
CA ILE A 1070 14.44 -33.15 -36.31
C ILE A 1070 13.68 -34.36 -36.87
N ALA A 1071 13.46 -35.41 -36.06
CA ALA A 1071 12.72 -36.58 -36.48
C ALA A 1071 11.27 -36.27 -36.88
N PHE A 1072 10.65 -35.28 -36.22
CA PHE A 1072 9.31 -34.78 -36.55
C PHE A 1072 9.29 -34.10 -37.92
N ALA A 1073 10.30 -33.26 -38.19
CA ALA A 1073 10.43 -32.54 -39.45
C ALA A 1073 10.83 -33.45 -40.63
N ASP A 1074 11.69 -34.44 -40.40
CA ASP A 1074 12.15 -35.39 -41.41
C ASP A 1074 11.05 -36.39 -41.81
N ASN A 1075 10.14 -36.72 -40.87
CA ASN A 1075 9.07 -37.70 -41.06
C ASN A 1075 7.68 -37.10 -40.86
N HIS A 1076 7.43 -35.91 -41.41
CA HIS A 1076 6.21 -35.13 -41.17
C HIS A 1076 4.91 -35.95 -41.36
N GLU A 1077 4.74 -36.66 -42.48
CA GLU A 1077 3.52 -37.43 -42.75
C GLU A 1077 3.28 -38.57 -41.75
N TYR A 1078 4.35 -39.17 -41.21
CA TYR A 1078 4.22 -40.18 -40.15
C TYR A 1078 3.68 -39.54 -38.86
N TRP A 1079 4.26 -38.43 -38.43
CA TRP A 1079 3.86 -37.75 -37.19
C TRP A 1079 2.50 -37.09 -37.30
N LYS A 1080 2.11 -36.62 -38.49
CA LYS A 1080 0.74 -36.16 -38.74
C LYS A 1080 -0.29 -37.27 -38.49
N LYS A 1081 -0.03 -38.48 -39.00
CA LYS A 1081 -0.87 -39.67 -38.71
C LYS A 1081 -0.83 -40.06 -37.22
N ALA A 1082 0.30 -39.88 -36.55
CA ALA A 1082 0.42 -40.08 -35.11
C ALA A 1082 -0.48 -39.10 -34.33
N GLY A 1083 -0.51 -37.82 -34.72
CA GLY A 1083 -1.42 -36.82 -34.18
C GLY A 1083 -2.90 -37.19 -34.37
N GLU A 1084 -3.29 -37.71 -35.54
CA GLU A 1084 -4.65 -38.22 -35.76
C GLU A 1084 -5.01 -39.41 -34.86
N LYS A 1085 -4.04 -40.28 -34.53
CA LYS A 1085 -4.24 -41.32 -33.51
C LYS A 1085 -4.44 -40.69 -32.13
N GLY A 1086 -3.69 -39.65 -31.79
CA GLY A 1086 -3.88 -38.84 -30.58
C GLY A 1086 -5.30 -38.30 -30.47
N ARG A 1087 -5.86 -37.77 -31.57
CA ARG A 1087 -7.26 -37.33 -31.64
C ARG A 1087 -8.23 -38.48 -31.37
N LYS A 1088 -8.01 -39.68 -31.90
CA LYS A 1088 -8.86 -40.83 -31.58
C LYS A 1088 -8.74 -41.25 -30.11
N LYS A 1089 -7.53 -41.14 -29.53
CA LYS A 1089 -7.25 -41.48 -28.13
C LYS A 1089 -7.98 -40.56 -27.16
N ILE A 1090 -7.99 -39.24 -27.40
CA ILE A 1090 -8.72 -38.29 -26.52
C ILE A 1090 -10.23 -38.58 -26.50
N TYR A 1091 -10.85 -38.88 -27.64
CA TYR A 1091 -12.29 -39.21 -27.70
C TYR A 1091 -12.63 -40.51 -26.96
N ARG A 1092 -11.73 -41.50 -27.00
CA ARG A 1092 -11.96 -42.83 -26.43
C ARG A 1092 -11.68 -42.90 -24.94
N HIS A 1093 -10.60 -42.29 -24.46
CA HIS A 1093 -10.11 -42.52 -23.10
C HIS A 1093 -10.26 -41.29 -22.19
N TYR A 1094 -10.16 -40.08 -22.73
CA TYR A 1094 -10.03 -38.85 -21.94
C TYR A 1094 -11.12 -37.82 -22.23
N ALA A 1095 -12.20 -38.19 -22.92
CA ALA A 1095 -13.39 -37.36 -23.00
C ALA A 1095 -14.02 -37.24 -21.61
N PHE A 1096 -14.47 -36.04 -21.22
CA PHE A 1096 -15.02 -35.81 -19.87
C PHE A 1096 -16.09 -36.83 -19.46
N LYS A 1097 -16.98 -37.23 -20.38
CA LYS A 1097 -18.01 -38.25 -20.12
C LYS A 1097 -17.44 -39.58 -19.56
N ASN A 1098 -16.23 -39.96 -19.97
CA ASN A 1098 -15.60 -41.22 -19.55
C ASN A 1098 -14.84 -41.04 -18.23
N VAL A 1099 -14.22 -39.87 -18.04
CA VAL A 1099 -13.51 -39.51 -16.81
C VAL A 1099 -14.51 -39.32 -15.65
N VAL A 1100 -15.62 -38.66 -15.91
CA VAL A 1100 -16.66 -38.35 -14.91
C VAL A 1100 -17.34 -39.62 -14.39
N ALA A 1101 -17.48 -40.66 -15.21
CA ALA A 1101 -18.00 -41.95 -14.74
C ALA A 1101 -17.17 -42.53 -13.58
N GLN A 1102 -15.84 -42.32 -13.58
CA GLN A 1102 -14.97 -42.76 -12.48
C GLN A 1102 -15.18 -41.89 -11.23
N TYR A 1103 -15.38 -40.58 -11.39
CA TYR A 1103 -15.75 -39.71 -10.27
C TYR A 1103 -17.10 -40.12 -9.66
N GLU A 1104 -18.09 -40.47 -10.49
CA GLU A 1104 -19.40 -40.97 -10.02
C GLU A 1104 -19.27 -42.25 -9.21
N GLU A 1105 -18.41 -43.17 -9.62
CA GLU A 1105 -18.14 -44.41 -8.89
C GLU A 1105 -17.57 -44.13 -7.50
N ILE A 1106 -16.53 -43.29 -7.41
CA ILE A 1106 -15.94 -42.89 -6.12
C ILE A 1106 -16.96 -42.19 -5.24
N MET A 1107 -17.72 -41.24 -5.81
CA MET A 1107 -18.76 -40.55 -5.05
C MET A 1107 -19.80 -41.52 -4.52
N ASN A 1108 -20.18 -42.54 -5.27
CA ASN A 1108 -21.09 -43.57 -4.78
C ASN A 1108 -20.49 -44.35 -3.62
N GLN A 1109 -19.23 -44.79 -3.73
CA GLN A 1109 -18.53 -45.52 -2.68
C GLN A 1109 -18.41 -44.72 -1.38
N VAL A 1110 -18.08 -43.42 -1.44
CA VAL A 1110 -17.92 -42.60 -0.22
C VAL A 1110 -19.26 -42.17 0.40
N THR A 1111 -20.36 -42.20 -0.35
CA THR A 1111 -21.68 -41.78 0.13
C THR A 1111 -22.58 -42.94 0.55
N GLU A 1112 -22.14 -44.19 0.37
CA GLU A 1112 -22.86 -45.35 0.88
C GLU A 1112 -22.76 -45.44 2.42
N PRO A 1113 -23.85 -45.77 3.11
CA PRO A 1113 -23.81 -45.89 4.57
C PRO A 1113 -22.89 -47.03 4.98
N VAL A 1114 -21.86 -46.71 5.76
CA VAL A 1114 -21.01 -47.71 6.40
C VAL A 1114 -21.88 -48.48 7.38
N THR A 1115 -22.23 -49.72 7.05
CA THR A 1115 -22.81 -50.67 7.99
C THR A 1115 -21.77 -50.99 9.04
N TYR A 1116 -21.81 -50.27 10.17
CA TYR A 1116 -21.12 -50.69 11.37
C TYR A 1116 -21.86 -51.91 11.94
N GLU A 1117 -21.30 -53.10 11.76
CA GLU A 1117 -21.60 -54.19 12.69
C GLU A 1117 -21.06 -53.78 14.06
N PRO A 1118 -21.90 -53.76 15.12
CA PRO A 1118 -21.44 -53.39 16.45
C PRO A 1118 -20.51 -54.47 16.99
N GLN A 1119 -19.23 -54.14 17.18
CA GLN A 1119 -18.31 -54.89 18.03
C GLN A 1119 -18.19 -54.25 19.40
#